data_AF-A0A8H5IKZ5-F1
#
_entry.id   AF-A0A8H5IKZ5-F1
#
_cell.length_a   1.000
_cell.length_b   1.000
_cell.length_c   1.000
_cell.angle_alpha   90.00
_cell.angle_beta   90.00
_cell.angle_gamma   90.00
#
_symmetry.space_group_name_H-M   'P 1'
#
loop_
_entity.id
_entity.type
_entity.pdbx_description
1 polymer ?
#
loop_
_entity_poly.entity_id
_entity_poly.type
_entity_poly.pdbx_seq_one_letter_code
_entity_poly.pdbx_strand_id
1 'polypeptide(L)'
;MFTTATLDQANLHTLNFCSLLNGNVTEQANLLSACEDHGFFYLDLRDWESGKILNALEDAWVVMKQWFDQPLEEKMKTETISDAHGFKPPGVQSGVNENTRDGFEALRISRAGLLNRSHLPDVVHENLQLFETLQFSSHFLLKTLLSRLSDAAGLRNDERFENCHPDHLPSKSTMFFIHHPLSDVLDDKTARGHNAHTDVGSFTLLFTEQPGLQVMSPTTNKWEYVAAKPGHAIINVADTLRFISKRRFRSAMHRVLPPGGKMMEDRYSAAYFLRASDSAVFKGMDGEEVTAEQWFLSKYSSFNKTMEEQRVDSVATGGMDKDLGLDWPQIRRRLAGSLHRAAPFRRHGVALPGHQHTRRLLSQRHIVVTQPLDPAPMSQLRYLPTILFPHKTSPTPVPPFKELLTLKNMLITHSKFPSTSLAYCIMNGRQPQSSDTGNASNGQVNEQSPLLSHGRAKPHPPQQNNDPESSSLKDEPSTRYLVAVFGSVFIGVFLAALDTTIVATLSVPISNTFGSLTLVSWLGSYYLIANAACQPLSGRLTDIFSRRSGLVVCNILFGLGTLVCGVANSKWMLLAGRVVAGMGGGGLNAITAFVASDLVPLRRRGVIQGFVHICYGVGAGLGGLFGGWINDLWGWRVAFLSRVPLIAISTILVSITLCNTPIKHSDKSRLSRVDFSGAFTLSLTLILLLLGLNSGGNLVAWTHPLVIVSLLLTVVAAGVFVLVESRWATEPIIPMHLLLDQTVLAACLMNCLVTMVLFMATYYVPIYFQVNGYSATASGLRLLPQSVGTALSSLICGFIMKRTGRYRTLGMIVIACSALGFAGLSTMTIQTRTPLVLTYVFQVGVGYGGMLSVSLLATVAAVSHDDQAVATSANYAFRSMGSTIGVTIASVVYQNLLQRGLHQRFDSKEGSSEIIKHLLDSFDELKRLPDGWSDDVYKTYEISLRGVFLTGLGVAVLGLIAASFIKEHRLHHTISRADDD
;
A
#
# COMPACT_ATOMS: atom_id res chain seq x y z
N MET A 1 -42.48 39.12 -5.81
CA MET A 1 -42.20 38.03 -4.86
C MET A 1 -43.48 37.25 -4.62
N PHE A 2 -43.53 35.97 -5.01
CA PHE A 2 -44.47 35.04 -4.38
C PHE A 2 -43.81 34.54 -3.11
N THR A 3 -44.38 34.82 -1.95
CA THR A 3 -43.93 34.21 -0.70
C THR A 3 -44.32 32.73 -0.71
N THR A 4 -43.44 31.85 -0.22
CA THR A 4 -43.64 30.39 -0.19
C THR A 4 -44.81 29.93 0.70
N ALA A 5 -45.50 30.86 1.38
CA ALA A 5 -46.60 30.63 2.30
C ALA A 5 -47.97 30.37 1.63
N THR A 6 -48.10 30.54 0.31
CA THR A 6 -49.40 30.35 -0.41
C THR A 6 -49.42 29.15 -1.35
N LEU A 7 -48.56 28.14 -1.11
CA LEU A 7 -48.44 26.93 -1.93
C LEU A 7 -48.61 25.70 -1.03
N ASP A 8 -49.27 24.65 -1.54
CA ASP A 8 -49.38 23.36 -0.86
C ASP A 8 -47.98 22.80 -0.57
N GLN A 9 -47.56 22.79 0.70
CA GLN A 9 -46.25 22.29 1.13
C GLN A 9 -46.33 20.85 1.67
N ALA A 10 -45.32 20.05 1.33
CA ALA A 10 -45.19 18.69 1.80
C ALA A 10 -44.84 18.63 3.29
N ASN A 11 -45.71 18.00 4.10
CA ASN A 11 -45.45 17.78 5.52
C ASN A 11 -44.55 16.55 5.72
N LEU A 12 -43.23 16.75 5.64
CA LEU A 12 -42.24 15.68 5.76
C LEU A 12 -41.64 15.60 7.17
N HIS A 13 -41.45 14.37 7.66
CA HIS A 13 -40.72 14.08 8.90
C HIS A 13 -39.31 14.69 8.87
N THR A 14 -38.80 15.06 10.04
CA THR A 14 -37.44 15.57 10.23
C THR A 14 -36.73 14.68 11.24
N LEU A 15 -35.65 14.03 10.82
CA LEU A 15 -34.87 13.08 11.63
C LEU A 15 -33.53 13.70 12.03
N ASN A 16 -33.08 13.48 13.26
CA ASN A 16 -31.79 13.94 13.76
C ASN A 16 -30.69 12.90 13.48
N PHE A 17 -29.72 13.27 12.63
CA PHE A 17 -28.69 12.32 12.17
C PHE A 17 -27.75 11.86 13.30
N CYS A 18 -27.46 12.73 14.28
CA CYS A 18 -26.65 12.38 15.44
C CYS A 18 -27.34 11.32 16.33
N SER A 19 -28.66 11.43 16.49
CA SER A 19 -29.48 10.44 17.21
C SER A 19 -29.50 9.08 16.49
N LEU A 20 -29.57 9.09 15.15
CA LEU A 20 -29.45 7.87 14.34
C LEU A 20 -28.06 7.23 14.43
N LEU A 21 -26.97 8.02 14.43
CA LEU A 21 -25.60 7.50 14.62
C LEU A 21 -25.47 6.71 15.93
N ASN A 22 -25.90 7.35 17.01
CA ASN A 22 -25.85 6.84 18.38
C ASN A 22 -26.81 5.65 18.62
N GLY A 23 -27.57 5.23 17.61
CA GLY A 23 -28.43 4.05 17.68
C GLY A 23 -29.72 4.28 18.48
N ASN A 24 -30.25 5.51 18.50
CA ASN A 24 -31.51 5.80 19.18
C ASN A 24 -32.66 5.01 18.53
N VAL A 25 -33.29 4.12 19.30
CA VAL A 25 -34.33 3.19 18.83
C VAL A 25 -35.60 3.91 18.38
N THR A 26 -35.99 5.01 19.06
CA THR A 26 -37.14 5.83 18.65
C THR A 26 -36.87 6.48 17.30
N GLU A 27 -35.67 7.02 17.10
CA GLU A 27 -35.32 7.66 15.83
C GLU A 27 -35.14 6.66 14.68
N GLN A 28 -34.68 5.44 14.98
CA GLN A 28 -34.69 4.31 14.04
C GLN A 28 -36.11 3.92 13.61
N ALA A 29 -37.08 3.92 14.53
CA ALA A 29 -38.49 3.67 14.20
C ALA A 29 -39.09 4.80 13.35
N ASN A 30 -38.74 6.06 13.65
CA ASN A 30 -39.11 7.22 12.83
C ASN A 30 -38.51 7.14 11.41
N LEU A 31 -37.26 6.68 11.27
CA LEU A 31 -36.62 6.41 9.97
C LEU A 31 -37.36 5.32 9.18
N LEU A 32 -37.78 4.25 9.84
CA LEU A 32 -38.52 3.16 9.21
C LEU A 32 -39.88 3.62 8.67
N SER A 33 -40.68 4.29 9.49
CA SER A 33 -41.97 4.88 9.08
C SER A 33 -41.78 5.90 7.94
N ALA A 34 -40.79 6.78 8.02
CA ALA A 34 -40.51 7.74 6.94
C ALA A 34 -40.22 7.06 5.57
N CYS A 35 -39.56 5.90 5.58
CA CYS A 35 -39.31 5.09 4.38
C CYS A 35 -40.54 4.29 3.89
N GLU A 36 -41.44 3.89 4.78
CA GLU A 36 -42.67 3.12 4.47
C GLU A 36 -43.83 4.01 4.01
N ASP A 37 -44.01 5.16 4.67
CA ASP A 37 -45.18 6.03 4.51
C ASP A 37 -44.99 7.09 3.42
N HIS A 38 -43.82 7.76 3.40
CA HIS A 38 -43.58 8.94 2.57
C HIS A 38 -42.53 8.74 1.47
N GLY A 39 -41.44 8.02 1.75
CA GLY A 39 -40.28 7.92 0.85
C GLY A 39 -39.43 9.19 0.77
N PHE A 40 -39.89 10.32 1.32
CA PHE A 40 -39.13 11.56 1.50
C PHE A 40 -39.13 11.99 2.96
N PHE A 41 -38.00 12.50 3.44
CA PHE A 41 -37.86 13.10 4.76
C PHE A 41 -36.70 14.09 4.82
N TYR A 42 -36.72 14.97 5.82
CA TYR A 42 -35.59 15.82 6.15
C TYR A 42 -34.64 15.09 7.11
N LEU A 43 -33.34 15.32 6.93
CA LEU A 43 -32.30 14.90 7.85
C LEU A 43 -31.59 16.14 8.40
N ASP A 44 -31.66 16.35 9.70
CA ASP A 44 -30.99 17.43 10.42
C ASP A 44 -29.53 17.07 10.68
N LEU A 45 -28.62 17.94 10.23
CA LEU A 45 -27.17 17.75 10.26
C LEU A 45 -26.45 18.75 11.18
N ARG A 46 -27.20 19.64 11.86
CA ARG A 46 -26.63 20.76 12.63
C ARG A 46 -25.76 20.30 13.82
N ASP A 47 -26.16 19.21 14.48
CA ASP A 47 -25.48 18.68 15.67
C ASP A 47 -24.34 17.68 15.36
N TRP A 48 -24.15 17.30 14.09
CA TRP A 48 -23.17 16.29 13.70
C TRP A 48 -21.76 16.87 13.60
N GLU A 49 -20.85 16.46 14.51
CA GLU A 49 -19.44 16.91 14.60
C GLU A 49 -19.22 18.37 14.16
N SER A 50 -20.09 19.28 14.62
CA SER A 50 -20.06 20.72 14.37
C SER A 50 -20.02 21.13 12.88
N GLY A 51 -20.82 20.49 12.03
CA GLY A 51 -21.20 21.05 10.72
C GLY A 51 -20.23 20.80 9.56
N LYS A 52 -19.24 19.91 9.68
CA LYS A 52 -18.21 19.65 8.64
C LYS A 52 -18.76 19.47 7.22
N ILE A 53 -19.85 18.73 7.04
CA ILE A 53 -20.48 18.52 5.72
C ILE A 53 -21.19 19.78 5.19
N LEU A 54 -21.75 20.61 6.07
CA LEU A 54 -22.41 21.87 5.72
C LEU A 54 -21.36 22.92 5.32
N ASN A 55 -20.26 23.03 6.08
CA ASN A 55 -19.15 23.92 5.74
C ASN A 55 -18.50 23.51 4.41
N ALA A 56 -18.24 22.21 4.20
CA ALA A 56 -17.74 21.68 2.93
C ALA A 56 -18.74 21.85 1.76
N LEU A 57 -20.03 22.01 2.04
CA LEU A 57 -21.04 22.33 1.03
C LEU A 57 -21.02 23.83 0.70
N GLU A 58 -20.89 24.71 1.69
CA GLU A 58 -20.75 26.17 1.50
C GLU A 58 -19.48 26.50 0.70
N ASP A 59 -18.34 25.92 1.06
CA ASP A 59 -17.08 26.03 0.31
C ASP A 59 -17.25 25.49 -1.14
N ALA A 60 -17.93 24.34 -1.31
CA ALA A 60 -18.21 23.79 -2.64
C ALA A 60 -19.16 24.67 -3.46
N TRP A 61 -20.05 25.45 -2.83
CA TRP A 61 -20.89 26.39 -3.56
C TRP A 61 -20.10 27.55 -4.15
N VAL A 62 -19.09 28.07 -3.46
CA VAL A 62 -18.22 29.12 -4.01
C VAL A 62 -17.52 28.63 -5.28
N VAL A 63 -16.90 27.44 -5.20
CA VAL A 63 -16.18 26.82 -6.31
C VAL A 63 -17.11 26.48 -7.48
N MET A 64 -18.26 25.86 -7.21
CA MET A 64 -19.16 25.40 -8.26
C MET A 64 -19.94 26.53 -8.94
N LYS A 65 -20.30 27.61 -8.24
CA LYS A 65 -20.92 28.80 -8.85
C LYS A 65 -19.95 29.41 -9.88
N GLN A 66 -18.70 29.68 -9.48
CA GLN A 66 -17.64 30.18 -10.36
C GLN A 66 -17.39 29.28 -11.58
N TRP A 67 -17.54 27.96 -11.44
CA TRP A 67 -17.38 27.02 -12.55
C TRP A 67 -18.59 27.01 -13.50
N PHE A 68 -19.82 27.08 -12.98
CA PHE A 68 -21.03 27.17 -13.80
C PHE A 68 -21.14 28.50 -14.55
N ASP A 69 -20.59 29.59 -14.01
CA ASP A 69 -20.56 30.92 -14.67
C ASP A 69 -19.64 30.97 -15.91
N GLN A 70 -18.84 29.93 -16.17
CA GLN A 70 -17.99 29.84 -17.36
C GLN A 70 -18.80 29.67 -18.66
N PRO A 71 -18.29 30.13 -19.82
CA PRO A 71 -18.89 29.86 -21.13
C PRO A 71 -19.12 28.36 -21.35
N LEU A 72 -20.17 28.03 -22.11
CA LEU A 72 -20.53 26.62 -22.37
C LEU A 72 -19.39 25.88 -23.08
N GLU A 73 -18.65 26.55 -23.96
CA GLU A 73 -17.49 26.02 -24.68
C GLU A 73 -16.35 25.59 -23.74
N GLU A 74 -16.15 26.31 -22.63
CA GLU A 74 -15.16 25.96 -21.60
C GLU A 74 -15.64 24.76 -20.77
N LYS A 75 -16.89 24.78 -20.30
CA LYS A 75 -17.48 23.65 -19.54
C LYS A 75 -17.50 22.36 -20.36
N MET A 76 -17.77 22.45 -21.67
CA MET A 76 -17.76 21.32 -22.62
C MET A 76 -16.37 20.70 -22.86
N LYS A 77 -15.27 21.31 -22.41
CA LYS A 77 -13.95 20.65 -22.38
C LYS A 77 -13.88 19.53 -21.33
N THR A 78 -14.78 19.55 -20.33
CA THR A 78 -14.87 18.50 -19.32
C THR A 78 -15.42 17.21 -19.95
N GLU A 79 -14.57 16.19 -20.06
CA GLU A 79 -14.92 14.93 -20.69
C GLU A 79 -16.13 14.24 -20.04
N THR A 80 -17.03 13.71 -20.86
CA THR A 80 -18.16 12.89 -20.40
C THR A 80 -17.82 11.42 -20.57
N ILE A 81 -17.38 10.79 -19.48
CA ILE A 81 -16.87 9.41 -19.48
C ILE A 81 -18.02 8.40 -19.35
N SER A 82 -19.08 8.76 -18.60
CA SER A 82 -20.24 7.89 -18.39
C SER A 82 -21.45 8.69 -17.89
N ASP A 83 -22.63 8.07 -17.89
CA ASP A 83 -23.82 8.67 -17.28
C ASP A 83 -23.67 9.03 -15.79
N ALA A 84 -22.70 8.43 -15.09
CA ALA A 84 -22.37 8.76 -13.70
C ALA A 84 -21.17 9.73 -13.56
N HIS A 85 -20.46 10.11 -14.62
CA HIS A 85 -19.24 10.93 -14.53
C HIS A 85 -18.99 11.82 -15.74
N GLY A 86 -18.78 13.12 -15.49
CA GLY A 86 -18.49 14.14 -16.50
C GLY A 86 -19.48 15.30 -16.46
N PHE A 87 -19.48 16.15 -17.50
CA PHE A 87 -20.38 17.29 -17.61
C PHE A 87 -21.59 16.99 -18.50
N LYS A 88 -22.80 17.33 -18.06
CA LYS A 88 -24.01 17.28 -18.86
C LYS A 88 -24.49 18.71 -19.16
N PRO A 89 -24.50 19.16 -20.43
CA PRO A 89 -25.07 20.45 -20.81
C PRO A 89 -26.60 20.46 -20.74
N PRO A 90 -27.25 21.63 -20.86
CA PRO A 90 -28.70 21.73 -21.06
C PRO A 90 -29.13 21.09 -22.38
N GLY A 91 -30.42 20.77 -22.52
CA GLY A 91 -30.99 20.34 -23.79
C GLY A 91 -30.85 18.85 -24.14
N VAL A 92 -30.25 18.03 -23.25
CA VAL A 92 -29.97 16.61 -23.54
C VAL A 92 -31.19 15.72 -23.30
N GLN A 93 -31.84 15.86 -22.13
CA GLN A 93 -32.92 14.97 -21.68
C GLN A 93 -34.30 15.57 -22.01
N SER A 94 -35.37 14.81 -21.77
CA SER A 94 -36.75 15.30 -21.93
C SER A 94 -37.09 16.44 -20.95
N GLY A 95 -37.65 17.54 -21.47
CA GLY A 95 -38.16 18.65 -20.67
C GLY A 95 -39.50 18.37 -20.00
N VAL A 96 -40.02 19.36 -19.26
CA VAL A 96 -41.29 19.23 -18.51
C VAL A 96 -42.53 19.34 -19.41
N ASN A 97 -42.40 19.98 -20.58
CA ASN A 97 -43.50 20.15 -21.54
C ASN A 97 -43.32 19.21 -22.74
N GLU A 98 -44.44 18.85 -23.40
CA GLU A 98 -44.37 18.08 -24.64
C GLU A 98 -43.54 18.82 -25.71
N ASN A 99 -42.68 18.07 -26.43
CA ASN A 99 -41.72 18.56 -27.44
C ASN A 99 -40.61 19.50 -26.94
N THR A 100 -40.37 19.58 -25.63
CA THR A 100 -39.25 20.36 -25.07
C THR A 100 -38.13 19.48 -24.55
N ARG A 101 -36.90 20.00 -24.56
CA ARG A 101 -35.75 19.42 -23.85
C ARG A 101 -35.59 20.03 -22.45
N ASP A 102 -34.83 19.38 -21.59
CA ASP A 102 -34.53 19.91 -20.26
C ASP A 102 -33.68 21.19 -20.34
N GLY A 103 -33.82 22.08 -19.35
CA GLY A 103 -33.09 23.35 -19.28
C GLY A 103 -31.99 23.42 -18.22
N PHE A 104 -31.45 22.29 -17.73
CA PHE A 104 -30.46 22.28 -16.63
C PHE A 104 -29.12 21.68 -17.05
N GLU A 105 -28.04 22.19 -16.48
CA GLU A 105 -26.70 21.61 -16.62
C GLU A 105 -26.24 20.95 -15.32
N ALA A 106 -25.34 19.97 -15.41
CA ALA A 106 -24.86 19.26 -14.22
C ALA A 106 -23.43 18.75 -14.36
N LEU A 107 -22.62 18.95 -13.31
CA LEU A 107 -21.33 18.29 -13.15
C LEU A 107 -21.49 17.03 -12.30
N ARG A 108 -21.05 15.89 -12.85
CA ARG A 108 -21.21 14.55 -12.27
C ARG A 108 -19.84 14.03 -11.82
N ILE A 109 -19.64 13.88 -10.53
CA ILE A 109 -18.40 13.39 -9.92
C ILE A 109 -18.68 11.98 -9.37
N SER A 110 -18.35 10.95 -10.15
CA SER A 110 -18.54 9.57 -9.70
C SER A 110 -17.65 9.25 -8.50
N ARG A 111 -18.13 8.39 -7.60
CA ARG A 111 -17.35 7.93 -6.44
C ARG A 111 -16.13 7.15 -6.87
N ALA A 112 -16.27 6.30 -7.88
CA ALA A 112 -15.15 5.57 -8.46
C ALA A 112 -14.10 6.52 -9.06
N GLY A 113 -14.53 7.53 -9.84
CA GLY A 113 -13.62 8.52 -10.42
C GLY A 113 -12.88 9.36 -9.38
N LEU A 114 -13.57 9.78 -8.32
CA LEU A 114 -12.94 10.53 -7.21
C LEU A 114 -11.96 9.67 -6.42
N LEU A 115 -12.30 8.41 -6.10
CA LEU A 115 -11.38 7.50 -5.40
C LEU A 115 -10.18 7.09 -6.26
N ASN A 116 -10.39 6.86 -7.56
CA ASN A 116 -9.34 6.40 -8.49
C ASN A 116 -8.52 7.55 -9.10
N ARG A 117 -8.93 8.82 -8.90
CA ARG A 117 -8.34 10.03 -9.50
C ARG A 117 -8.35 10.04 -11.04
N SER A 118 -9.31 9.34 -11.64
CA SER A 118 -9.40 9.13 -13.08
C SER A 118 -10.37 10.10 -13.74
N HIS A 119 -9.93 10.83 -14.78
CA HIS A 119 -10.75 11.77 -15.56
C HIS A 119 -11.53 12.80 -14.71
N LEU A 120 -10.90 13.31 -13.64
CA LEU A 120 -11.51 14.37 -12.84
C LEU A 120 -11.50 15.70 -13.60
N PRO A 121 -12.60 16.46 -13.61
CA PRO A 121 -12.62 17.85 -14.10
C PRO A 121 -11.59 18.70 -13.34
N ASP A 122 -10.95 19.66 -14.01
CA ASP A 122 -9.88 20.47 -13.40
C ASP A 122 -10.32 21.17 -12.11
N VAL A 123 -11.54 21.72 -12.08
CA VAL A 123 -12.15 22.31 -10.86
C VAL A 123 -12.21 21.34 -9.68
N VAL A 124 -12.40 20.04 -9.94
CA VAL A 124 -12.42 18.97 -8.93
C VAL A 124 -11.00 18.56 -8.54
N HIS A 125 -10.05 18.62 -9.47
CA HIS A 125 -8.64 18.32 -9.21
C HIS A 125 -7.97 19.40 -8.34
N GLU A 126 -8.27 20.68 -8.60
CA GLU A 126 -7.77 21.82 -7.83
C GLU A 126 -8.35 21.85 -6.41
N ASN A 127 -9.62 21.47 -6.24
CA ASN A 127 -10.35 21.49 -4.97
C ASN A 127 -10.58 20.06 -4.42
N LEU A 128 -9.62 19.16 -4.63
CA LEU A 128 -9.79 17.71 -4.42
C LEU A 128 -10.25 17.34 -3.01
N GLN A 129 -9.62 17.92 -1.97
CA GLN A 129 -9.94 17.65 -0.56
C GLN A 129 -11.38 18.06 -0.19
N LEU A 130 -11.91 19.11 -0.85
CA LEU A 130 -13.26 19.63 -0.62
C LEU A 130 -14.31 18.64 -1.15
N PHE A 131 -14.19 18.24 -2.42
CA PHE A 131 -15.10 17.26 -3.03
C PHE A 131 -14.97 15.88 -2.39
N GLU A 132 -13.79 15.47 -1.93
CA GLU A 132 -13.61 14.25 -1.14
C GLU A 132 -14.34 14.31 0.19
N THR A 133 -14.18 15.41 0.95
CA THR A 133 -14.84 15.58 2.24
C THR A 133 -16.36 15.52 2.08
N LEU A 134 -16.90 16.22 1.07
CA LEU A 134 -18.33 16.23 0.78
C LEU A 134 -18.84 14.85 0.36
N GLN A 135 -18.14 14.17 -0.55
CA GLN A 135 -18.59 12.87 -1.06
C GLN A 135 -18.42 11.74 -0.04
N PHE A 136 -17.33 11.72 0.72
CA PHE A 136 -17.12 10.76 1.81
C PHE A 136 -18.17 10.94 2.90
N SER A 137 -18.43 12.18 3.34
CA SER A 137 -19.44 12.46 4.38
C SER A 137 -20.84 12.07 3.90
N SER A 138 -21.18 12.37 2.65
CA SER A 138 -22.46 11.97 2.03
C SER A 138 -22.62 10.46 1.95
N HIS A 139 -21.55 9.74 1.58
CA HIS A 139 -21.54 8.29 1.48
C HIS A 139 -21.66 7.63 2.86
N PHE A 140 -20.89 8.09 3.84
CA PHE A 140 -20.94 7.61 5.23
C PHE A 140 -22.33 7.82 5.84
N LEU A 141 -22.94 8.98 5.58
CA LEU A 141 -24.29 9.32 6.02
C LEU A 141 -25.32 8.34 5.47
N LEU A 142 -25.38 8.14 4.15
CA LEU A 142 -26.36 7.24 3.56
C LEU A 142 -26.11 5.75 3.89
N LYS A 143 -24.84 5.33 4.05
CA LYS A 143 -24.50 3.98 4.57
C LYS A 143 -24.93 3.79 6.03
N THR A 144 -24.83 4.83 6.85
CA THR A 144 -25.32 4.81 8.24
C THR A 144 -26.85 4.70 8.26
N LEU A 145 -27.56 5.45 7.41
CA LEU A 145 -29.02 5.32 7.27
C LEU A 145 -29.43 3.90 6.84
N LEU A 146 -28.74 3.28 5.86
CA LEU A 146 -29.02 1.89 5.47
C LEU A 146 -28.84 0.91 6.63
N SER A 147 -27.75 1.03 7.38
CA SER A 147 -27.47 0.14 8.51
C SER A 147 -28.49 0.29 9.64
N ARG A 148 -28.90 1.53 9.93
CA ARG A 148 -29.95 1.84 10.91
C ARG A 148 -31.36 1.42 10.44
N LEU A 149 -31.62 1.46 9.14
CA LEU A 149 -32.84 0.94 8.55
C LEU A 149 -32.86 -0.60 8.57
N SER A 150 -31.72 -1.27 8.37
CA SER A 150 -31.58 -2.72 8.56
C SER A 150 -31.83 -3.13 10.01
N ASP A 151 -31.31 -2.36 10.98
CA ASP A 151 -31.58 -2.57 12.41
C ASP A 151 -33.08 -2.44 12.72
N ALA A 152 -33.70 -1.34 12.28
CA ALA A 152 -35.13 -1.08 12.49
C ALA A 152 -36.05 -2.11 11.80
N ALA A 153 -35.65 -2.59 10.62
CA ALA A 153 -36.37 -3.61 9.87
C ALA A 153 -36.16 -5.04 10.42
N GLY A 154 -35.28 -5.24 11.40
CA GLY A 154 -35.00 -6.53 12.04
C GLY A 154 -34.08 -7.46 11.25
N LEU A 155 -33.35 -6.94 10.25
CA LEU A 155 -32.57 -7.73 9.29
C LEU A 155 -31.23 -8.21 9.88
N ARG A 156 -30.88 -9.47 9.58
CA ARG A 156 -29.67 -10.15 10.11
C ARG A 156 -28.84 -10.72 8.97
N ASN A 157 -27.54 -10.87 9.24
CA ASN A 157 -26.56 -11.48 8.33
C ASN A 157 -26.66 -10.89 6.92
N ASP A 158 -26.82 -11.73 5.89
CA ASP A 158 -26.78 -11.35 4.48
C ASP A 158 -27.98 -10.50 4.03
N GLU A 159 -29.12 -10.55 4.74
CA GLU A 159 -30.34 -9.82 4.36
C GLU A 159 -30.26 -8.30 4.58
N ARG A 160 -29.20 -7.79 5.22
CA ARG A 160 -29.06 -6.37 5.57
C ARG A 160 -28.77 -5.50 4.33
N PHE A 161 -29.46 -4.36 4.23
CA PHE A 161 -29.41 -3.49 3.04
C PHE A 161 -28.01 -2.96 2.72
N GLU A 162 -27.17 -2.72 3.73
CA GLU A 162 -25.80 -2.25 3.54
C GLU A 162 -24.88 -3.29 2.86
N ASN A 163 -25.26 -4.58 2.83
CA ASN A 163 -24.53 -5.65 2.15
C ASN A 163 -24.66 -5.59 0.64
N CYS A 164 -25.75 -5.01 0.12
CA CYS A 164 -25.90 -4.68 -1.31
C CYS A 164 -25.07 -3.43 -1.70
N HIS A 165 -24.37 -2.81 -0.75
CA HIS A 165 -23.58 -1.59 -0.93
C HIS A 165 -22.12 -1.77 -0.44
N PRO A 166 -21.40 -2.85 -0.77
CA PRO A 166 -20.06 -3.08 -0.25
C PRO A 166 -19.04 -2.14 -0.90
N ASP A 167 -18.22 -1.49 -0.08
CA ASP A 167 -17.27 -0.46 -0.53
C ASP A 167 -16.18 -0.94 -1.48
N HIS A 168 -15.96 -2.26 -1.55
CA HIS A 168 -14.94 -2.91 -2.36
C HIS A 168 -15.44 -3.34 -3.75
N LEU A 169 -16.76 -3.29 -4.01
CA LEU A 169 -17.32 -3.57 -5.34
C LEU A 169 -17.60 -2.26 -6.11
N PRO A 170 -17.57 -2.28 -7.45
CA PRO A 170 -17.99 -1.14 -8.25
C PRO A 170 -19.48 -0.81 -7.99
N SER A 171 -19.79 0.48 -7.91
CA SER A 171 -21.16 1.00 -7.94
C SER A 171 -21.18 2.31 -8.73
N LYS A 172 -22.28 2.61 -9.41
CA LYS A 172 -22.50 3.93 -10.04
C LYS A 172 -22.78 5.07 -9.05
N SER A 173 -22.40 4.96 -7.77
CA SER A 173 -22.62 6.00 -6.75
C SER A 173 -21.90 7.30 -7.15
N THR A 174 -22.53 8.47 -7.00
CA THR A 174 -22.05 9.73 -7.60
C THR A 174 -22.55 10.97 -6.89
N MET A 175 -21.74 12.03 -6.91
CA MET A 175 -22.11 13.39 -6.51
C MET A 175 -22.50 14.20 -7.74
N PHE A 176 -23.66 14.83 -7.76
CA PHE A 176 -24.10 15.74 -8.81
C PHE A 176 -24.16 17.16 -8.24
N PHE A 177 -23.55 18.11 -8.94
CA PHE A 177 -23.87 19.52 -8.82
C PHE A 177 -24.73 19.91 -10.01
N ILE A 178 -25.87 20.54 -9.75
CA ILE A 178 -26.89 20.84 -10.74
C ILE A 178 -27.14 22.34 -10.73
N HIS A 179 -27.07 22.96 -11.90
CA HIS A 179 -27.36 24.37 -12.12
C HIS A 179 -28.55 24.49 -13.08
N HIS A 180 -29.57 25.23 -12.65
CA HIS A 180 -30.70 25.61 -13.48
C HIS A 180 -30.60 27.12 -13.78
N PRO A 181 -30.19 27.51 -14.99
CA PRO A 181 -30.01 28.91 -15.35
C PRO A 181 -31.32 29.72 -15.40
N LEU A 182 -31.16 31.04 -15.35
CA LEU A 182 -32.19 32.05 -15.55
C LEU A 182 -33.11 31.81 -16.75
N SER A 183 -34.39 32.16 -16.58
CA SER A 183 -35.48 31.92 -17.54
C SER A 183 -35.27 32.49 -18.94
N ASP A 184 -34.50 33.57 -19.05
CA ASP A 184 -34.37 34.38 -20.27
C ASP A 184 -33.09 34.05 -21.07
N VAL A 185 -32.30 33.08 -20.58
CA VAL A 185 -31.06 32.58 -21.20
C VAL A 185 -31.31 31.29 -22.03
N LEU A 186 -32.48 30.68 -21.87
CA LEU A 186 -32.85 29.39 -22.47
C LEU A 186 -33.66 29.56 -23.77
N ASP A 187 -33.35 28.74 -24.78
CA ASP A 187 -34.09 28.65 -26.05
C ASP A 187 -35.57 28.27 -25.85
N ASP A 188 -36.44 28.70 -26.75
CA ASP A 188 -37.88 28.34 -26.81
C ASP A 188 -38.14 26.81 -26.85
N LYS A 189 -37.14 26.01 -27.22
CA LYS A 189 -37.21 24.53 -27.29
C LYS A 189 -36.77 23.84 -26.00
N THR A 190 -36.22 24.57 -25.02
CA THR A 190 -35.84 24.06 -23.70
C THR A 190 -36.85 24.49 -22.64
N ALA A 191 -37.48 23.51 -21.98
CA ALA A 191 -38.40 23.77 -20.87
C ALA A 191 -37.67 23.84 -19.54
N ARG A 192 -38.19 24.72 -18.69
CA ARG A 192 -37.69 24.98 -17.35
C ARG A 192 -38.07 23.83 -16.42
N GLY A 193 -37.11 23.36 -15.64
CA GLY A 193 -37.30 22.29 -14.65
C GLY A 193 -37.02 20.89 -15.18
N HIS A 194 -37.42 19.89 -14.39
CA HIS A 194 -37.15 18.47 -14.65
C HIS A 194 -38.47 17.69 -14.57
N ASN A 195 -38.71 16.81 -15.55
CA ASN A 195 -39.93 16.01 -15.68
C ASN A 195 -40.18 15.13 -14.43
N ALA A 196 -41.40 14.63 -14.27
CA ALA A 196 -41.76 13.71 -13.19
C ALA A 196 -41.01 12.38 -13.34
N HIS A 197 -40.24 12.00 -12.32
CA HIS A 197 -39.44 10.77 -12.28
C HIS A 197 -39.25 10.28 -10.84
N THR A 198 -38.70 9.08 -10.68
CA THR A 198 -38.09 8.63 -9.42
C THR A 198 -36.58 8.49 -9.58
N ASP A 199 -35.86 8.35 -8.47
CA ASP A 199 -34.41 8.12 -8.51
C ASP A 199 -34.05 6.66 -8.78
N VAL A 200 -32.88 6.42 -9.38
CA VAL A 200 -32.41 5.06 -9.73
C VAL A 200 -31.93 4.28 -8.49
N GLY A 201 -31.23 4.98 -7.58
CA GLY A 201 -30.39 4.37 -6.54
C GLY A 201 -31.15 3.80 -5.36
N SER A 202 -30.51 3.80 -4.19
CA SER A 202 -31.10 3.36 -2.93
C SER A 202 -31.54 4.54 -2.06
N PHE A 203 -30.66 5.52 -1.91
CA PHE A 203 -30.96 6.81 -1.29
C PHE A 203 -30.34 7.94 -2.11
N THR A 204 -31.04 9.08 -2.14
CA THR A 204 -30.49 10.35 -2.61
C THR A 204 -30.42 11.33 -1.43
N LEU A 205 -29.26 11.94 -1.22
CA LEU A 205 -29.04 13.04 -0.28
C LEU A 205 -29.01 14.35 -1.08
N LEU A 206 -30.02 15.20 -0.92
CA LEU A 206 -30.18 16.45 -1.67
C LEU A 206 -30.02 17.68 -0.76
N PHE A 207 -29.17 18.60 -1.18
CA PHE A 207 -29.06 19.95 -0.66
C PHE A 207 -29.54 20.96 -1.70
N THR A 208 -30.37 21.92 -1.30
CA THR A 208 -30.88 23.00 -2.15
C THR A 208 -31.24 24.22 -1.30
N GLU A 209 -30.86 25.40 -1.76
CA GLU A 209 -31.14 26.68 -1.08
C GLU A 209 -32.46 27.30 -1.59
N GLN A 210 -32.75 27.14 -2.89
CA GLN A 210 -33.91 27.73 -3.56
C GLN A 210 -35.10 26.74 -3.65
N PRO A 211 -36.35 27.19 -3.43
CA PRO A 211 -37.54 26.37 -3.61
C PRO A 211 -37.76 25.95 -5.07
N GLY A 212 -38.47 24.84 -5.28
CA GLY A 212 -38.85 24.37 -6.63
C GLY A 212 -38.93 22.86 -6.79
N LEU A 213 -38.50 22.08 -5.80
CA LEU A 213 -38.78 20.64 -5.74
C LEU A 213 -40.27 20.43 -5.40
N GLN A 214 -40.95 19.59 -6.19
CA GLN A 214 -42.27 19.05 -5.86
C GLN A 214 -42.20 17.53 -5.74
N VAL A 215 -42.90 16.98 -4.75
CA VAL A 215 -43.10 15.54 -4.54
C VAL A 215 -44.56 15.19 -4.75
N MET A 216 -44.84 14.00 -5.29
CA MET A 216 -46.19 13.44 -5.33
C MET A 216 -46.53 12.86 -3.96
N SER A 217 -47.52 13.43 -3.30
CA SER A 217 -47.97 12.99 -1.98
C SER A 217 -48.68 11.63 -2.05
N PRO A 218 -48.23 10.61 -1.29
CA PRO A 218 -48.79 9.25 -1.37
C PRO A 218 -50.17 9.12 -0.72
N THR A 219 -50.61 10.14 0.02
CA THR A 219 -51.94 10.18 0.67
C THR A 219 -52.95 11.02 -0.11
N THR A 220 -52.52 12.10 -0.77
CA THR A 220 -53.42 13.02 -1.50
C THR A 220 -53.38 12.87 -3.01
N ASN A 221 -52.38 12.17 -3.58
CA ASN A 221 -52.07 12.13 -5.02
C ASN A 221 -51.96 13.53 -5.66
N LYS A 222 -51.49 14.52 -4.90
CA LYS A 222 -51.19 15.88 -5.37
C LYS A 222 -49.69 16.17 -5.36
N TRP A 223 -49.29 17.11 -6.20
CA TRP A 223 -47.95 17.68 -6.21
C TRP A 223 -47.81 18.73 -5.10
N GLU A 224 -47.03 18.40 -4.07
CA GLU A 224 -46.76 19.26 -2.92
C GLU A 224 -45.31 19.78 -3.00
N TYR A 225 -45.09 21.06 -2.66
CA TYR A 225 -43.76 21.68 -2.67
C TYR A 225 -42.93 21.28 -1.45
N VAL A 226 -41.68 20.87 -1.65
CA VAL A 226 -40.74 20.62 -0.56
C VAL A 226 -39.96 21.91 -0.27
N ALA A 227 -40.07 22.41 0.95
CA ALA A 227 -39.37 23.63 1.38
C ALA A 227 -37.86 23.38 1.56
N ALA A 228 -37.03 24.34 1.16
CA ALA A 228 -35.62 24.36 1.53
C ALA A 228 -35.51 24.72 3.02
N LYS A 229 -34.80 23.92 3.82
CA LYS A 229 -34.56 24.15 5.25
C LYS A 229 -33.05 24.30 5.50
N PRO A 230 -32.56 25.45 6.00
CA PRO A 230 -31.14 25.62 6.35
C PRO A 230 -30.65 24.56 7.33
N GLY A 231 -29.42 24.06 7.13
CA GLY A 231 -28.81 23.02 7.96
C GLY A 231 -29.41 21.60 7.85
N HIS A 232 -30.37 21.40 6.95
CA HIS A 232 -30.99 20.10 6.70
C HIS A 232 -30.69 19.61 5.28
N ALA A 233 -30.59 18.30 5.12
CA ALA A 233 -30.68 17.66 3.80
C ALA A 233 -32.07 17.07 3.58
N ILE A 234 -32.46 16.93 2.31
CA ILE A 234 -33.65 16.18 1.90
C ILE A 234 -33.18 14.78 1.49
N ILE A 235 -33.76 13.74 2.08
CA ILE A 235 -33.53 12.35 1.71
C ILE A 235 -34.68 11.85 0.85
N ASN A 236 -34.36 11.21 -0.27
CA ASN A 236 -35.31 10.44 -1.09
C ASN A 236 -34.96 8.96 -1.03
N VAL A 237 -35.94 8.09 -0.77
CA VAL A 237 -35.87 6.65 -1.00
C VAL A 237 -36.01 6.41 -2.49
N ALA A 238 -35.05 5.69 -3.06
CA ALA A 238 -34.96 5.47 -4.50
C ALA A 238 -35.26 4.01 -4.89
N ASP A 239 -35.46 3.77 -6.19
CA ASP A 239 -36.05 2.53 -6.69
C ASP A 239 -35.33 1.25 -6.26
N THR A 240 -33.99 1.25 -6.22
CA THR A 240 -33.20 0.08 -5.81
C THR A 240 -33.52 -0.34 -4.37
N LEU A 241 -33.71 0.62 -3.45
CA LEU A 241 -34.08 0.32 -2.07
C LEU A 241 -35.54 -0.13 -1.95
N ARG A 242 -36.46 0.41 -2.76
CA ARG A 242 -37.82 -0.14 -2.91
C ARG A 242 -37.80 -1.59 -3.40
N PHE A 243 -36.96 -1.93 -4.38
CA PHE A 243 -36.89 -3.31 -4.91
C PHE A 243 -36.23 -4.29 -3.95
N ILE A 244 -35.09 -3.95 -3.35
CA ILE A 244 -34.39 -4.82 -2.37
C ILE A 244 -35.24 -5.03 -1.11
N SER A 245 -36.01 -4.03 -0.68
CA SER A 245 -36.98 -4.16 0.42
C SER A 245 -38.28 -4.91 0.05
N LYS A 246 -38.33 -5.57 -1.12
CA LYS A 246 -39.51 -6.31 -1.62
C LYS A 246 -40.76 -5.43 -1.71
N ARG A 247 -40.59 -4.16 -2.11
CA ARG A 247 -41.61 -3.09 -2.18
C ARG A 247 -42.21 -2.66 -0.85
N ARG A 248 -41.54 -2.94 0.28
CA ARG A 248 -41.90 -2.44 1.61
C ARG A 248 -41.72 -0.91 1.71
N PHE A 249 -40.63 -0.37 1.17
CA PHE A 249 -40.36 1.06 1.17
C PHE A 249 -40.86 1.74 -0.11
N ARG A 250 -41.34 2.98 0.02
CA ARG A 250 -41.86 3.76 -1.11
C ARG A 250 -40.75 4.55 -1.77
N SER A 251 -40.57 4.35 -3.07
CA SER A 251 -39.89 5.33 -3.93
C SER A 251 -40.89 6.42 -4.27
N ALA A 252 -40.45 7.68 -4.32
CA ALA A 252 -41.38 8.80 -4.46
C ALA A 252 -41.14 9.60 -5.75
N MET A 253 -42.22 9.77 -6.52
CA MET A 253 -42.19 10.58 -7.74
C MET A 253 -42.00 12.04 -7.38
N HIS A 254 -41.00 12.66 -7.99
CA HIS A 254 -40.69 14.06 -7.79
C HIS A 254 -40.43 14.75 -9.14
N ARG A 255 -40.53 16.08 -9.14
CA ARG A 255 -40.24 16.93 -10.30
C ARG A 255 -39.70 18.28 -9.84
N VAL A 256 -39.05 19.01 -10.73
CA VAL A 256 -38.57 20.37 -10.43
C VAL A 256 -39.37 21.36 -11.27
N LEU A 257 -40.03 22.31 -10.61
CA LEU A 257 -40.77 23.41 -11.24
C LEU A 257 -40.61 24.70 -10.42
N PRO A 258 -40.17 25.82 -11.02
CA PRO A 258 -40.05 27.08 -10.31
C PRO A 258 -41.42 27.58 -9.80
N PRO A 259 -41.53 28.07 -8.55
CA PRO A 259 -42.76 28.67 -8.04
C PRO A 259 -43.26 29.80 -8.95
N GLY A 260 -44.51 29.71 -9.41
CA GLY A 260 -45.08 30.68 -10.35
C GLY A 260 -44.61 30.56 -11.82
N GLY A 261 -43.88 29.50 -12.19
CA GLY A 261 -43.56 29.17 -13.59
C GLY A 261 -42.43 29.97 -14.24
N LYS A 262 -41.83 30.95 -13.55
CA LYS A 262 -40.61 31.66 -13.98
C LYS A 262 -39.53 31.50 -12.92
N MET A 263 -38.33 31.12 -13.36
CA MET A 263 -37.12 31.19 -12.54
C MET A 263 -36.54 32.60 -12.67
N MET A 264 -36.56 33.38 -11.58
CA MET A 264 -36.12 34.78 -11.56
C MET A 264 -34.66 34.95 -11.12
N GLU A 265 -34.03 33.87 -10.62
CA GLU A 265 -32.67 33.78 -10.10
C GLU A 265 -32.15 32.36 -10.40
N ASP A 266 -30.84 32.19 -10.55
CA ASP A 266 -30.23 30.88 -10.81
C ASP A 266 -30.38 29.93 -9.61
N ARG A 267 -30.69 28.66 -9.90
CA ARG A 267 -30.95 27.63 -8.87
C ARG A 267 -29.90 26.53 -8.88
N TYR A 268 -29.21 26.39 -7.75
CA TYR A 268 -28.17 25.39 -7.54
C TYR A 268 -28.69 24.26 -6.63
N SER A 269 -28.24 23.03 -6.88
CA SER A 269 -28.62 21.85 -6.08
C SER A 269 -27.54 20.78 -6.12
N ALA A 270 -27.25 20.19 -4.96
CA ALA A 270 -26.16 19.24 -4.76
C ALA A 270 -26.76 17.91 -4.29
N ALA A 271 -26.64 16.87 -5.10
CA ALA A 271 -27.28 15.58 -4.87
C ALA A 271 -26.25 14.45 -4.85
N TYR A 272 -26.15 13.72 -3.74
CA TYR A 272 -25.38 12.49 -3.67
C TYR A 272 -26.29 11.27 -3.81
N PHE A 273 -26.08 10.49 -4.87
CA PHE A 273 -26.83 9.26 -5.14
C PHE A 273 -26.03 8.06 -4.64
N LEU A 274 -26.48 7.44 -3.55
CA LEU A 274 -25.99 6.13 -3.12
C LEU A 274 -26.68 5.05 -3.95
N ARG A 275 -25.88 4.21 -4.61
CA ARG A 275 -26.34 3.10 -5.45
C ARG A 275 -25.73 1.79 -4.95
N ALA A 276 -26.48 0.70 -5.10
CA ALA A 276 -25.99 -0.64 -4.81
C ALA A 276 -24.77 -0.98 -5.70
N SER A 277 -24.02 -2.02 -5.34
CA SER A 277 -22.97 -2.54 -6.22
C SER A 277 -23.56 -2.95 -7.56
N ASP A 278 -22.83 -2.73 -8.65
CA ASP A 278 -23.29 -2.95 -10.03
C ASP A 278 -23.79 -4.39 -10.27
N SER A 279 -23.25 -5.36 -9.51
CA SER A 279 -23.62 -6.78 -9.47
C SER A 279 -24.78 -7.16 -8.52
N ALA A 280 -25.34 -6.22 -7.74
CA ALA A 280 -26.45 -6.52 -6.84
C ALA A 280 -27.71 -6.83 -7.65
N VAL A 281 -28.35 -7.98 -7.37
CA VAL A 281 -29.55 -8.46 -8.07
C VAL A 281 -30.79 -8.22 -7.22
N PHE A 282 -31.87 -7.74 -7.83
CA PHE A 282 -33.18 -7.58 -7.20
C PHE A 282 -34.30 -7.81 -8.22
N LYS A 283 -35.54 -7.93 -7.74
CA LYS A 283 -36.72 -8.01 -8.60
C LYS A 283 -37.21 -6.62 -8.97
N GLY A 284 -37.24 -6.30 -10.26
CA GLY A 284 -37.58 -5.00 -10.79
C GLY A 284 -39.09 -4.71 -10.85
N MET A 285 -39.54 -4.05 -11.92
CA MET A 285 -40.89 -3.50 -12.02
C MET A 285 -41.97 -4.55 -12.34
N ASP A 286 -41.63 -5.51 -13.20
CA ASP A 286 -42.54 -6.55 -13.69
C ASP A 286 -42.24 -7.92 -13.03
N GLY A 287 -41.30 -7.96 -12.08
CA GLY A 287 -40.90 -9.13 -11.30
C GLY A 287 -39.66 -9.86 -11.83
N GLU A 288 -39.07 -9.32 -12.90
CA GLU A 288 -37.82 -9.72 -13.53
C GLU A 288 -36.62 -9.57 -12.59
N GLU A 289 -35.67 -10.50 -12.65
CA GLU A 289 -34.38 -10.33 -11.98
C GLU A 289 -33.48 -9.42 -12.82
N VAL A 290 -33.02 -8.33 -12.20
CA VAL A 290 -32.22 -7.29 -12.85
C VAL A 290 -31.07 -6.89 -11.94
N THR A 291 -29.90 -6.60 -12.52
CA THR A 291 -28.76 -6.06 -11.76
C THR A 291 -28.91 -4.55 -11.55
N ALA A 292 -28.27 -4.00 -10.51
CA ALA A 292 -28.23 -2.56 -10.26
C ALA A 292 -27.68 -1.77 -11.46
N GLU A 293 -26.68 -2.32 -12.18
CA GLU A 293 -26.15 -1.71 -13.41
C GLU A 293 -27.14 -1.75 -14.57
N GLN A 294 -27.81 -2.89 -14.81
CA GLN A 294 -28.82 -3.02 -15.85
C GLN A 294 -30.00 -2.06 -15.61
N TRP A 295 -30.45 -1.96 -14.35
CA TRP A 295 -31.48 -1.00 -13.95
C TRP A 295 -31.04 0.45 -14.19
N PHE A 296 -29.80 0.78 -13.82
CA PHE A 296 -29.22 2.10 -14.06
C PHE A 296 -29.17 2.46 -15.56
N LEU A 297 -28.64 1.57 -16.40
CA LEU A 297 -28.52 1.81 -17.84
C LEU A 297 -29.91 1.92 -18.51
N SER A 298 -30.85 1.04 -18.15
CA SER A 298 -32.24 1.10 -18.63
C SER A 298 -32.87 2.45 -18.31
N LYS A 299 -32.75 2.91 -17.05
CA LYS A 299 -33.39 4.14 -16.61
C LYS A 299 -32.74 5.41 -17.17
N TYR A 300 -31.40 5.47 -17.28
CA TYR A 300 -30.74 6.58 -17.98
C TYR A 300 -31.08 6.63 -19.47
N SER A 301 -31.25 5.48 -20.13
CA SER A 301 -31.73 5.44 -21.52
C SER A 301 -33.16 6.01 -21.66
N SER A 302 -34.05 5.75 -20.69
CA SER A 302 -35.42 6.28 -20.69
C SER A 302 -35.45 7.81 -20.59
N PHE A 303 -34.58 8.43 -19.78
CA PHE A 303 -34.49 9.90 -19.68
C PHE A 303 -34.11 10.62 -20.99
N ASN A 304 -33.50 9.93 -21.94
CA ASN A 304 -33.13 10.48 -23.25
C ASN A 304 -34.25 10.36 -24.30
N LYS A 305 -35.26 9.50 -24.05
CA LYS A 305 -36.46 9.32 -24.89
C LYS A 305 -37.36 10.55 -24.83
N THR A 306 -38.35 10.60 -25.72
CA THR A 306 -39.40 11.63 -25.68
C THR A 306 -40.34 11.43 -24.49
N MET A 307 -41.03 12.50 -24.07
CA MET A 307 -42.02 12.45 -22.99
C MET A 307 -43.19 11.49 -23.27
N GLU A 308 -43.49 11.23 -24.55
CA GLU A 308 -44.52 10.28 -24.96
C GLU A 308 -44.06 8.83 -24.78
N GLU A 309 -42.83 8.51 -25.14
CA GLU A 309 -42.24 7.18 -24.94
C GLU A 309 -42.04 6.84 -23.45
N GLN A 310 -41.59 7.80 -22.63
CA GLN A 310 -41.43 7.61 -21.17
C GLN A 310 -42.76 7.29 -20.46
N ARG A 311 -43.88 7.85 -20.95
CA ARG A 311 -45.23 7.59 -20.40
C ARG A 311 -45.78 6.22 -20.79
N VAL A 312 -45.11 5.48 -21.68
CA VAL A 312 -45.49 4.13 -22.11
C VAL A 312 -44.67 3.05 -21.40
N ASP A 313 -43.39 3.30 -21.10
CA ASP A 313 -42.51 2.30 -20.47
C ASP A 313 -42.50 2.31 -18.92
N SER A 314 -42.96 3.38 -18.28
CA SER A 314 -42.92 3.58 -16.81
C SER A 314 -41.53 3.44 -16.16
N VAL A 315 -40.45 3.31 -16.92
CA VAL A 315 -39.09 3.10 -16.40
C VAL A 315 -38.59 4.37 -15.70
N ALA A 316 -38.92 5.54 -16.24
CA ALA A 316 -38.60 6.84 -15.64
C ALA A 316 -39.20 7.03 -14.22
N THR A 317 -40.32 6.36 -13.91
CA THR A 317 -41.05 6.44 -12.63
C THR A 317 -40.84 5.22 -11.73
N GLY A 318 -40.05 4.22 -12.13
CA GLY A 318 -39.89 2.97 -11.37
C GLY A 318 -41.19 2.18 -11.17
N GLY A 319 -42.21 2.45 -12.00
CA GLY A 319 -43.56 1.89 -11.88
C GLY A 319 -44.44 2.57 -10.83
N MET A 320 -44.00 3.67 -10.19
CA MET A 320 -44.81 4.39 -9.19
C MET A 320 -46.06 5.06 -9.76
N ASP A 321 -46.09 5.33 -11.07
CA ASP A 321 -47.28 5.76 -11.80
C ASP A 321 -48.38 4.69 -11.80
N LYS A 322 -48.01 3.41 -11.98
CA LYS A 322 -48.93 2.27 -11.88
C LYS A 322 -49.41 2.07 -10.44
N ASP A 323 -48.49 2.07 -9.46
CA ASP A 323 -48.81 1.89 -8.03
C ASP A 323 -49.75 2.98 -7.48
N LEU A 324 -49.64 4.22 -7.96
CA LEU A 324 -50.51 5.34 -7.57
C LEU A 324 -51.81 5.44 -8.41
N GLY A 325 -52.04 4.53 -9.35
CA GLY A 325 -53.25 4.50 -10.19
C GLY A 325 -53.33 5.64 -11.22
N LEU A 326 -52.19 6.20 -11.64
CA LEU A 326 -52.11 7.37 -12.51
C LEU A 326 -52.16 6.97 -14.00
N ASP A 327 -53.38 6.73 -14.49
CA ASP A 327 -53.66 6.42 -15.91
C ASP A 327 -53.44 7.67 -16.80
N TRP A 328 -52.19 7.88 -17.24
CA TRP A 328 -51.79 8.97 -18.14
C TRP A 328 -52.64 9.03 -19.45
N PRO A 329 -52.97 7.90 -20.11
CA PRO A 329 -53.96 7.87 -21.20
C PRO A 329 -55.36 8.41 -20.86
N GLN A 330 -55.90 8.19 -19.65
CA GLN A 330 -57.16 8.82 -19.23
C GLN A 330 -57.01 10.31 -18.91
N ILE A 331 -55.89 10.71 -18.31
CA ILE A 331 -55.59 12.13 -18.02
C ILE A 331 -55.53 12.95 -19.31
N ARG A 332 -54.97 12.38 -20.40
CA ARG A 332 -55.03 12.97 -21.76
C ARG A 332 -56.47 13.26 -22.22
N ARG A 333 -57.43 12.35 -21.99
CA ARG A 333 -58.85 12.57 -22.35
C ARG A 333 -59.53 13.66 -21.51
N ARG A 334 -59.20 13.78 -20.22
CA ARG A 334 -59.77 14.84 -19.35
C ARG A 334 -59.24 16.23 -19.69
N LEU A 335 -57.94 16.38 -19.97
CA LEU A 335 -57.33 17.67 -20.31
C LEU A 335 -57.69 18.14 -21.74
N ALA A 336 -57.82 17.23 -22.71
CA ALA A 336 -58.29 17.58 -24.05
C ALA A 336 -59.71 18.17 -24.04
N GLY A 337 -60.57 17.71 -23.12
CA GLY A 337 -61.94 18.22 -22.98
C GLY A 337 -62.05 19.67 -22.50
N SER A 338 -61.02 20.26 -21.88
CA SER A 338 -61.06 21.64 -21.39
C SER A 338 -60.61 22.69 -22.43
N LEU A 339 -60.03 22.27 -23.57
CA LEU A 339 -59.44 23.16 -24.59
C LEU A 339 -60.38 23.45 -25.78
N HIS A 340 -61.70 23.39 -25.58
CA HIS A 340 -62.72 23.67 -26.62
C HIS A 340 -63.40 25.05 -26.49
N ARG A 341 -62.71 26.05 -25.91
CA ARG A 341 -63.17 27.45 -25.87
C ARG A 341 -62.07 28.48 -26.17
N ALA A 342 -61.53 28.45 -27.39
CA ALA A 342 -60.90 29.62 -28.03
C ALA A 342 -61.00 29.48 -29.57
N ALA A 343 -61.29 30.58 -30.26
CA ALA A 343 -61.57 30.62 -31.70
C ALA A 343 -60.28 30.79 -32.56
N PRO A 344 -60.33 30.52 -33.88
CA PRO A 344 -59.12 30.25 -34.68
C PRO A 344 -58.53 31.49 -35.38
N PHE A 345 -57.25 31.42 -35.75
CA PHE A 345 -56.62 32.31 -36.73
C PHE A 345 -56.01 31.54 -37.92
N ARG A 346 -55.93 32.22 -39.07
CA ARG A 346 -55.93 31.59 -40.41
C ARG A 346 -54.55 31.11 -40.91
N ARG A 347 -54.59 30.03 -41.71
CA ARG A 347 -53.52 29.61 -42.66
C ARG A 347 -53.48 30.49 -43.91
N HIS A 348 -52.31 30.60 -44.55
CA HIS A 348 -52.14 30.68 -46.01
C HIS A 348 -51.06 29.66 -46.46
N GLY A 349 -51.26 28.98 -47.61
CA GLY A 349 -50.28 28.08 -48.25
C GLY A 349 -49.25 28.86 -49.09
N VAL A 350 -48.29 28.31 -49.84
CA VAL A 350 -48.26 27.22 -50.86
C VAL A 350 -46.77 27.05 -51.26
N ALA A 351 -46.16 25.90 -51.65
CA ALA A 351 -46.48 24.46 -51.65
C ALA A 351 -45.16 23.64 -51.87
N LEU A 352 -45.25 22.33 -52.19
CA LEU A 352 -44.12 21.42 -52.53
C LEU A 352 -43.96 21.26 -54.06
N PRO A 353 -42.78 20.85 -54.58
CA PRO A 353 -42.66 19.45 -55.04
C PRO A 353 -41.25 18.79 -55.03
N GLY A 354 -41.23 17.44 -55.04
CA GLY A 354 -40.39 16.65 -55.97
C GLY A 354 -38.98 16.15 -55.55
N HIS A 355 -38.81 14.82 -55.46
CA HIS A 355 -37.51 14.13 -55.40
C HIS A 355 -36.82 14.01 -56.78
N GLN A 356 -35.46 13.98 -56.84
CA GLN A 356 -34.61 12.85 -57.30
C GLN A 356 -33.12 13.24 -57.60
N HIS A 357 -32.27 12.21 -57.76
CA HIS A 357 -30.98 12.16 -58.48
C HIS A 357 -29.57 12.23 -57.79
N THR A 358 -29.08 11.02 -57.44
CA THR A 358 -27.81 10.35 -57.87
C THR A 358 -26.37 10.69 -57.43
N ARG A 359 -25.53 9.64 -57.53
CA ARG A 359 -24.09 9.49 -57.19
C ARG A 359 -23.15 9.68 -58.41
N ARG A 360 -21.83 9.67 -58.10
CA ARG A 360 -20.66 9.19 -58.90
C ARG A 360 -20.08 10.08 -60.04
N LEU A 361 -18.80 10.49 -59.94
CA LEU A 361 -17.63 9.80 -60.57
C LEU A 361 -16.26 10.48 -60.22
N LEU A 362 -15.15 9.99 -60.83
CA LEU A 362 -13.74 10.12 -60.39
C LEU A 362 -12.78 10.80 -61.41
N SER A 363 -11.57 11.16 -60.94
CA SER A 363 -10.27 11.29 -61.68
C SER A 363 -10.04 12.56 -62.54
N GLN A 364 -8.83 13.03 -62.90
CA GLN A 364 -7.43 12.49 -62.88
C GLN A 364 -6.36 13.61 -62.68
N ARG A 365 -5.12 13.26 -62.30
CA ARG A 365 -3.86 13.55 -63.07
C ARG A 365 -2.62 12.81 -62.53
N HIS A 366 -1.71 12.38 -63.43
CA HIS A 366 -0.42 11.66 -63.21
C HIS A 366 0.77 12.65 -63.04
N ILE A 367 2.08 12.32 -62.85
CA ILE A 367 3.06 11.36 -63.47
C ILE A 367 4.27 11.23 -62.48
N VAL A 368 4.70 10.06 -61.95
CA VAL A 368 5.63 8.98 -62.47
C VAL A 368 7.13 9.37 -62.50
N VAL A 369 8.08 8.55 -61.98
CA VAL A 369 9.07 7.70 -62.71
C VAL A 369 9.78 6.63 -61.81
N THR A 370 9.56 5.32 -62.13
CA THR A 370 10.40 4.06 -62.06
C THR A 370 11.41 3.76 -60.90
N GLN A 371 11.45 2.62 -60.16
CA GLN A 371 11.53 1.13 -60.42
C GLN A 371 13.00 0.53 -60.45
N PRO A 372 13.27 -0.79 -60.23
CA PRO A 372 12.94 -1.69 -59.08
C PRO A 372 14.07 -2.73 -58.68
N LEU A 373 13.74 -3.73 -57.81
CA LEU A 373 14.33 -5.11 -57.61
C LEU A 373 15.27 -5.48 -56.40
N ASP A 374 15.13 -6.75 -55.98
CA ASP A 374 15.58 -7.51 -54.77
C ASP A 374 17.07 -8.04 -54.80
N PRO A 375 17.53 -9.03 -53.96
CA PRO A 375 17.52 -9.25 -52.50
C PRO A 375 18.96 -9.49 -51.87
N ALA A 376 19.01 -9.92 -50.59
CA ALA A 376 20.16 -10.19 -49.67
C ALA A 376 21.36 -11.06 -50.18
N PRO A 377 22.58 -11.05 -49.56
CA PRO A 377 22.86 -11.81 -48.31
C PRO A 377 24.03 -11.30 -47.37
N MET A 378 24.60 -12.21 -46.57
CA MET A 378 25.43 -12.09 -45.33
C MET A 378 26.95 -11.75 -45.45
N SER A 379 27.56 -11.40 -44.29
CA SER A 379 28.99 -11.52 -43.86
C SER A 379 29.97 -10.38 -44.30
N GLN A 380 31.10 -10.04 -43.63
CA GLN A 380 31.96 -10.66 -42.59
C GLN A 380 32.65 -9.67 -41.59
N LEU A 381 32.94 -10.18 -40.37
CA LEU A 381 34.18 -10.10 -39.53
C LEU A 381 34.97 -8.80 -39.18
N ARG A 382 35.24 -8.66 -37.86
CA ARG A 382 36.49 -8.24 -37.14
C ARG A 382 37.03 -6.80 -37.37
N TYR A 383 37.36 -6.02 -36.33
CA TYR A 383 38.52 -6.23 -35.45
C TYR A 383 38.40 -5.55 -34.06
N LEU A 384 38.95 -6.23 -33.04
CA LEU A 384 39.45 -5.70 -31.75
C LEU A 384 41.00 -5.54 -31.90
N PRO A 385 41.72 -4.68 -31.14
CA PRO A 385 41.91 -4.93 -29.70
C PRO A 385 42.18 -3.72 -28.76
N THR A 386 41.96 -4.00 -27.47
CA THR A 386 42.82 -3.72 -26.29
C THR A 386 44.01 -2.76 -26.43
N ILE A 387 44.10 -1.74 -25.55
CA ILE A 387 45.37 -1.07 -25.16
C ILE A 387 45.47 -1.00 -23.63
N LEU A 388 46.70 -1.17 -23.11
CA LEU A 388 47.05 -1.26 -21.69
C LEU A 388 47.25 0.11 -21.01
N PHE A 389 47.27 0.08 -19.66
CA PHE A 389 47.88 1.11 -18.82
C PHE A 389 49.35 1.39 -19.17
N PRO A 390 49.84 2.59 -18.82
CA PRO A 390 51.01 2.61 -17.93
C PRO A 390 50.89 3.57 -16.73
N HIS A 391 51.56 3.22 -15.64
CA HIS A 391 51.89 4.13 -14.54
C HIS A 391 52.75 5.31 -15.01
N LYS A 392 52.55 6.49 -14.42
CA LYS A 392 53.68 7.37 -14.05
C LYS A 392 53.34 8.29 -12.87
N THR A 393 54.36 8.54 -12.07
CA THR A 393 54.36 9.28 -10.80
C THR A 393 54.97 10.67 -10.96
N SER A 394 54.34 11.70 -10.39
CA SER A 394 55.00 12.77 -9.61
C SER A 394 54.00 13.83 -9.12
N PRO A 395 54.27 14.56 -8.01
CA PRO A 395 53.33 15.50 -7.41
C PRO A 395 53.64 16.98 -7.75
N THR A 396 52.61 17.81 -7.81
CA THR A 396 52.72 19.29 -7.82
C THR A 396 51.62 19.94 -6.96
N PRO A 397 51.81 21.19 -6.46
CA PRO A 397 51.16 21.64 -5.23
C PRO A 397 49.89 22.50 -5.39
N VAL A 398 49.27 22.74 -4.24
CA VAL A 398 48.07 23.55 -3.94
C VAL A 398 48.18 25.02 -4.40
N PRO A 399 47.05 25.67 -4.71
CA PRO A 399 46.76 26.95 -4.03
C PRO A 399 45.36 26.98 -3.37
N PRO A 400 45.16 27.79 -2.30
CA PRO A 400 43.97 27.76 -1.46
C PRO A 400 42.88 28.74 -1.92
N PHE A 401 41.64 28.55 -1.43
CA PHE A 401 40.63 29.60 -1.45
C PHE A 401 40.16 29.95 -0.04
N LYS A 402 40.59 31.12 0.43
CA LYS A 402 39.84 31.92 1.41
C LYS A 402 38.89 32.81 0.63
N GLU A 403 37.67 32.98 1.13
CA GLU A 403 36.86 34.23 1.20
C GLU A 403 35.44 33.82 1.60
N LEU A 404 35.06 34.09 2.86
CA LEU A 404 34.33 35.29 3.34
C LEU A 404 32.81 35.08 3.20
N LEU A 405 32.11 34.52 4.20
CA LEU A 405 31.75 35.19 5.46
C LEU A 405 31.02 36.52 5.23
N THR A 406 29.73 36.45 4.87
CA THR A 406 28.79 37.56 5.02
C THR A 406 27.53 37.05 5.71
N LEU A 407 27.48 37.24 7.03
CA LEU A 407 26.39 36.78 7.89
C LEU A 407 26.06 37.89 8.89
N LYS A 408 25.14 38.78 8.51
CA LYS A 408 24.36 39.63 9.43
C LYS A 408 23.25 40.38 8.68
N ASN A 409 22.08 40.48 9.33
CA ASN A 409 20.88 41.24 8.96
C ASN A 409 19.82 40.52 8.10
N MET A 410 19.15 39.53 8.69
CA MET A 410 17.68 39.52 8.76
C MET A 410 17.16 38.50 9.79
N LEU A 411 16.88 39.01 11.00
CA LEU A 411 16.10 38.38 12.07
C LEU A 411 15.32 39.50 12.78
N ILE A 412 14.24 39.15 13.51
CA ILE A 412 13.26 40.06 14.17
C ILE A 412 12.22 40.58 13.15
N THR A 413 11.11 39.89 12.89
CA THR A 413 9.91 39.61 13.73
C THR A 413 9.04 38.55 13.00
N HIS A 414 8.01 37.88 13.54
CA HIS A 414 7.17 38.04 14.75
C HIS A 414 6.88 36.67 15.39
N SER A 415 6.59 36.67 16.69
CA SER A 415 6.20 35.49 17.48
C SER A 415 4.68 35.26 17.53
N LYS A 416 4.25 34.00 17.68
CA LYS A 416 3.40 33.52 18.79
C LYS A 416 3.06 32.02 18.69
N PHE A 417 3.51 31.25 19.69
CA PHE A 417 2.81 30.04 20.16
C PHE A 417 1.66 30.45 21.08
N PRO A 418 0.74 29.53 21.39
CA PRO A 418 0.56 29.19 22.80
C PRO A 418 0.68 27.69 23.09
N SER A 419 1.02 27.39 24.33
CA SER A 419 1.14 26.05 24.91
C SER A 419 -0.11 25.66 25.71
N THR A 420 -0.09 24.43 26.25
CA THR A 420 -0.81 23.97 27.46
C THR A 420 -2.35 24.01 27.47
N SER A 421 -2.95 22.82 27.53
CA SER A 421 -3.66 22.42 28.76
C SER A 421 -3.70 20.89 28.91
N LEU A 422 -3.55 20.42 30.15
CA LEU A 422 -3.65 19.01 30.54
C LEU A 422 -4.45 18.95 31.86
N ALA A 423 -5.30 17.94 31.98
CA ALA A 423 -6.24 17.65 33.09
C ALA A 423 -7.52 18.52 33.20
N TYR A 424 -8.68 17.85 33.05
CA TYR A 424 -9.67 17.81 34.14
C TYR A 424 -10.55 16.54 34.06
N CYS A 425 -10.57 15.79 35.17
CA CYS A 425 -11.68 15.08 35.84
C CYS A 425 -12.75 14.34 35.00
N ILE A 426 -12.86 13.01 35.10
CA ILE A 426 -13.52 12.21 36.18
C ILE A 426 -15.06 12.25 36.10
N MET A 427 -15.68 11.08 35.89
CA MET A 427 -16.80 10.55 36.69
C MET A 427 -17.11 9.08 36.32
N ASN A 428 -17.41 8.26 37.33
CA ASN A 428 -17.55 6.79 37.27
C ASN A 428 -18.82 6.28 36.56
N GLY A 429 -18.77 5.02 36.10
CA GLY A 429 -19.96 4.17 35.85
C GLY A 429 -19.60 2.68 35.87
N ARG A 430 -20.02 1.93 36.90
CA ARG A 430 -19.68 0.50 37.11
C ARG A 430 -20.57 -0.46 36.30
N GLN A 431 -20.07 -1.67 36.07
CA GLN A 431 -20.84 -2.87 35.71
C GLN A 431 -21.95 -3.21 36.75
N PRO A 432 -22.91 -4.10 36.42
CA PRO A 432 -22.72 -5.54 36.71
C PRO A 432 -23.20 -6.52 35.61
N GLN A 433 -23.02 -7.82 35.90
CA GLN A 433 -23.18 -9.01 35.03
C GLN A 433 -24.54 -9.72 35.16
N SER A 434 -24.89 -10.56 34.17
CA SER A 434 -25.60 -11.87 34.30
C SER A 434 -25.47 -12.61 32.94
N SER A 435 -24.94 -13.83 32.76
CA SER A 435 -25.31 -15.16 33.31
C SER A 435 -26.79 -15.50 33.02
N ASP A 436 -27.22 -16.55 32.33
CA ASP A 436 -26.73 -17.95 32.29
C ASP A 436 -27.38 -18.83 31.17
N THR A 437 -26.66 -19.89 30.76
CA THR A 437 -27.11 -21.26 30.34
C THR A 437 -28.15 -21.52 29.22
N GLY A 438 -27.96 -22.60 28.43
CA GLY A 438 -29.06 -23.19 27.60
C GLY A 438 -28.69 -24.22 26.50
N ASN A 439 -28.46 -25.48 26.90
CA ASN A 439 -28.22 -26.71 26.12
C ASN A 439 -28.58 -26.88 24.61
N ALA A 440 -27.66 -27.60 23.95
CA ALA A 440 -27.75 -28.53 22.81
C ALA A 440 -29.08 -29.29 22.51
N SER A 441 -29.32 -29.60 21.22
CA SER A 441 -29.24 -30.97 20.61
C SER A 441 -30.12 -31.20 19.35
N ASN A 442 -29.64 -32.10 18.47
CA ASN A 442 -30.33 -32.94 17.47
C ASN A 442 -31.40 -32.36 16.48
N GLY A 443 -30.97 -32.14 15.23
CA GLY A 443 -31.17 -33.08 14.09
C GLY A 443 -32.58 -33.45 13.57
N GLN A 444 -32.77 -33.31 12.25
CA GLN A 444 -33.16 -34.42 11.34
C GLN A 444 -33.18 -33.96 9.85
N VAL A 445 -32.65 -34.80 8.95
CA VAL A 445 -32.77 -34.70 7.49
C VAL A 445 -33.67 -35.86 7.04
N ASN A 446 -34.59 -35.67 6.07
CA ASN A 446 -35.44 -36.78 5.62
C ASN A 446 -35.85 -36.76 4.12
N GLU A 447 -35.48 -37.83 3.43
CA GLU A 447 -36.25 -38.66 2.46
C GLU A 447 -37.26 -38.06 1.44
N GLN A 448 -37.06 -36.86 0.86
CA GLN A 448 -37.82 -36.42 -0.33
C GLN A 448 -36.97 -35.98 -1.53
N SER A 449 -36.05 -36.84 -1.96
CA SER A 449 -35.30 -36.69 -3.21
C SER A 449 -35.36 -37.98 -4.05
N PRO A 450 -36.09 -38.01 -5.18
CA PRO A 450 -36.03 -39.13 -6.12
C PRO A 450 -34.75 -39.05 -6.98
N LEU A 451 -34.06 -40.17 -7.10
CA LEU A 451 -32.81 -40.33 -7.85
C LEU A 451 -33.04 -40.49 -9.36
N LEU A 452 -32.17 -39.86 -10.14
CA LEU A 452 -31.69 -40.28 -11.47
C LEU A 452 -32.71 -40.48 -12.61
N SER A 453 -32.77 -39.50 -13.52
CA SER A 453 -33.13 -39.73 -14.94
C SER A 453 -31.91 -39.50 -15.85
N HIS A 454 -31.32 -40.58 -16.38
CA HIS A 454 -30.19 -40.48 -17.31
C HIS A 454 -30.62 -39.94 -18.69
N GLY A 455 -30.31 -38.68 -18.98
CA GLY A 455 -30.32 -38.09 -20.32
C GLY A 455 -28.94 -38.18 -20.97
N ARG A 456 -28.83 -38.90 -22.10
CA ARG A 456 -27.57 -39.22 -22.79
C ARG A 456 -26.95 -37.98 -23.46
N ALA A 457 -25.93 -37.40 -22.85
CA ALA A 457 -25.18 -36.29 -23.44
C ALA A 457 -24.42 -36.71 -24.72
N LYS A 458 -24.43 -35.85 -25.74
CA LYS A 458 -23.52 -35.94 -26.90
C LYS A 458 -22.17 -35.31 -26.51
N PRO A 459 -21.03 -35.82 -27.00
CA PRO A 459 -19.75 -35.16 -26.78
C PRO A 459 -19.68 -33.86 -27.59
N HIS A 460 -19.90 -32.73 -26.93
CA HIS A 460 -19.44 -31.45 -27.45
C HIS A 460 -17.91 -31.37 -27.29
N PRO A 461 -17.18 -30.72 -28.22
CA PRO A 461 -15.76 -30.45 -28.05
C PRO A 461 -15.55 -29.59 -26.80
N PRO A 462 -14.35 -29.59 -26.18
CA PRO A 462 -14.07 -28.77 -25.00
C PRO A 462 -14.23 -27.29 -25.35
N GLN A 463 -15.39 -26.72 -25.05
CA GLN A 463 -15.59 -25.28 -25.03
C GLN A 463 -14.83 -24.75 -23.83
N GLN A 464 -13.88 -23.86 -24.07
CA GLN A 464 -13.15 -23.17 -23.03
C GLN A 464 -14.15 -22.45 -22.12
N ASN A 465 -14.11 -22.78 -20.82
CA ASN A 465 -14.63 -21.90 -19.79
C ASN A 465 -13.86 -20.59 -19.89
N ASN A 466 -14.49 -19.57 -20.47
CA ASN A 466 -14.02 -18.21 -20.35
C ASN A 466 -14.57 -17.67 -19.04
N ASP A 467 -13.83 -17.90 -17.96
CA ASP A 467 -14.08 -17.25 -16.67
C ASP A 467 -14.09 -15.73 -16.89
N PRO A 468 -15.10 -14.98 -16.41
CA PRO A 468 -15.10 -13.52 -16.48
C PRO A 468 -14.13 -12.87 -15.47
N GLU A 469 -13.10 -13.60 -15.01
CA GLU A 469 -12.07 -13.12 -14.08
C GLU A 469 -10.88 -12.45 -14.81
N SER A 470 -10.97 -12.24 -16.13
CA SER A 470 -9.91 -11.60 -16.92
C SER A 470 -10.40 -10.57 -17.94
N SER A 471 -10.90 -9.41 -17.50
CA SER A 471 -10.42 -8.09 -17.98
C SER A 471 -11.26 -6.89 -17.51
N SER A 472 -10.78 -6.16 -16.52
CA SER A 472 -10.80 -4.69 -16.53
C SER A 472 -9.46 -4.24 -15.96
N LEU A 473 -8.50 -4.01 -16.85
CA LEU A 473 -7.12 -3.71 -16.46
C LEU A 473 -7.10 -2.44 -15.61
N LYS A 474 -6.56 -2.55 -14.39
CA LYS A 474 -6.00 -1.39 -13.70
C LYS A 474 -5.03 -0.75 -14.68
N ASP A 475 -5.15 0.56 -14.94
CA ASP A 475 -4.10 1.26 -15.69
C ASP A 475 -2.78 0.99 -14.98
N GLU A 476 -1.87 0.30 -15.67
CA GLU A 476 -0.59 -0.03 -15.09
C GLU A 476 0.10 1.31 -14.78
N PRO A 477 0.50 1.57 -13.51
CA PRO A 477 1.16 2.81 -13.17
C PRO A 477 2.35 2.98 -14.12
N SER A 478 2.34 4.09 -14.87
CA SER A 478 3.18 4.28 -16.05
C SER A 478 4.59 3.74 -15.82
N THR A 479 5.15 2.98 -16.77
CA THR A 479 6.49 2.38 -16.62
C THR A 479 7.55 3.40 -16.19
N ARG A 480 7.38 4.67 -16.60
CA ARG A 480 8.22 5.80 -16.15
C ARG A 480 8.09 6.10 -14.66
N TYR A 481 6.87 6.11 -14.11
CA TYR A 481 6.59 6.26 -12.69
C TYR A 481 7.11 5.07 -11.86
N LEU A 482 6.84 3.83 -12.29
CA LEU A 482 7.37 2.64 -11.61
C LEU A 482 8.90 2.63 -11.59
N VAL A 483 9.56 2.97 -12.71
CA VAL A 483 11.03 3.06 -12.77
C VAL A 483 11.56 4.20 -11.90
N ALA A 484 10.88 5.35 -11.82
CA ALA A 484 11.27 6.46 -10.95
C ALA A 484 11.14 6.11 -9.46
N VAL A 485 10.01 5.50 -9.06
CA VAL A 485 9.78 5.08 -7.68
C VAL A 485 10.75 3.97 -7.27
N PHE A 486 10.85 2.89 -8.05
CA PHE A 486 11.80 1.82 -7.74
C PHE A 486 13.25 2.31 -7.78
N GLY A 487 13.62 3.17 -8.74
CA GLY A 487 14.93 3.80 -8.77
C GLY A 487 15.25 4.56 -7.48
N SER A 488 14.35 5.42 -7.00
CA SER A 488 14.56 6.21 -5.77
C SER A 488 14.71 5.33 -4.52
N VAL A 489 13.89 4.28 -4.40
CA VAL A 489 13.85 3.39 -3.25
C VAL A 489 15.01 2.40 -3.26
N PHE A 490 15.41 1.92 -4.45
CA PHE A 490 16.57 1.02 -4.60
C PHE A 490 17.90 1.71 -4.28
N ILE A 491 18.01 3.03 -4.43
CA ILE A 491 19.19 3.79 -3.93
C ILE A 491 19.30 3.64 -2.41
N GLY A 492 18.18 3.70 -1.67
CA GLY A 492 18.17 3.47 -0.21
C GLY A 492 18.64 2.06 0.17
N VAL A 493 18.12 1.03 -0.51
CA VAL A 493 18.56 -0.37 -0.31
C VAL A 493 20.03 -0.57 -0.69
N PHE A 494 20.47 0.02 -1.80
CA PHE A 494 21.87 -0.02 -2.24
C PHE A 494 22.80 0.59 -1.19
N LEU A 495 22.47 1.77 -0.64
CA LEU A 495 23.26 2.44 0.39
C LEU A 495 23.26 1.67 1.72
N ALA A 496 22.13 1.05 2.09
CA ALA A 496 22.05 0.19 3.27
C ALA A 496 22.89 -1.08 3.11
N ALA A 497 22.83 -1.74 1.96
CA ALA A 497 23.66 -2.91 1.64
C ALA A 497 25.16 -2.57 1.64
N LEU A 498 25.50 -1.41 1.06
CA LEU A 498 26.85 -0.86 0.99
C LEU A 498 27.42 -0.53 2.40
N ASP A 499 26.62 -0.09 3.36
CA ASP A 499 27.07 0.04 4.76
C ASP A 499 27.51 -1.30 5.37
N THR A 500 26.78 -2.39 5.12
CA THR A 500 27.07 -3.69 5.76
C THR A 500 28.48 -4.19 5.45
N THR A 501 28.98 -3.97 4.24
CA THR A 501 30.32 -4.41 3.81
C THR A 501 31.39 -3.33 3.95
N ILE A 502 31.04 -2.04 3.91
CA ILE A 502 31.97 -0.97 4.33
C ILE A 502 32.42 -1.23 5.77
N VAL A 503 31.48 -1.43 6.69
CA VAL A 503 31.81 -1.57 8.12
C VAL A 503 32.57 -2.88 8.38
N ALA A 504 32.26 -3.96 7.67
CA ALA A 504 33.04 -5.19 7.75
C ALA A 504 34.50 -4.99 7.31
N THR A 505 34.75 -4.36 6.15
CA THR A 505 36.11 -4.04 5.69
C THR A 505 36.85 -3.10 6.66
N LEU A 506 36.16 -2.07 7.16
CA LEU A 506 36.74 -1.03 8.03
C LEU A 506 36.83 -1.41 9.51
N SER A 507 36.31 -2.57 9.92
CA SER A 507 36.30 -2.99 11.32
C SER A 507 37.71 -3.03 11.93
N VAL A 508 38.73 -3.40 11.16
CA VAL A 508 40.13 -3.41 11.58
C VAL A 508 40.70 -1.98 11.71
N PRO A 509 40.74 -1.12 10.66
CA PRO A 509 41.18 0.28 10.79
C PRO A 509 40.51 1.09 11.91
N ILE A 510 39.20 0.89 12.10
CA ILE A 510 38.43 1.55 13.15
C ILE A 510 38.89 1.06 14.53
N SER A 511 39.05 -0.26 14.72
CA SER A 511 39.45 -0.83 16.00
C SER A 511 40.87 -0.43 16.39
N ASN A 512 41.80 -0.37 15.43
CA ASN A 512 43.16 0.16 15.65
C ASN A 512 43.12 1.64 16.08
N THR A 513 42.25 2.46 15.48
CA THR A 513 42.10 3.89 15.83
C THR A 513 41.67 4.11 17.28
N PHE A 514 40.93 3.16 17.88
CA PHE A 514 40.44 3.24 19.26
C PHE A 514 41.14 2.26 20.23
N GLY A 515 42.16 1.53 19.77
CA GLY A 515 42.91 0.54 20.56
C GLY A 515 42.02 -0.49 21.28
N SER A 516 41.15 -1.18 20.53
CA SER A 516 40.13 -2.06 21.12
C SER A 516 39.61 -3.08 20.09
N LEU A 517 40.21 -4.28 19.94
CA LEU A 517 39.70 -5.29 18.98
C LEU A 517 38.29 -5.80 19.32
N THR A 518 37.87 -5.68 20.59
CA THR A 518 36.48 -5.92 20.99
C THR A 518 35.49 -5.08 20.19
N LEU A 519 35.90 -3.89 19.70
CA LEU A 519 35.08 -3.00 18.89
C LEU A 519 34.66 -3.62 17.55
N VAL A 520 35.48 -4.50 16.95
CA VAL A 520 35.15 -5.29 15.74
C VAL A 520 33.77 -5.96 15.88
N SER A 521 33.54 -6.61 17.03
CA SER A 521 32.28 -7.32 17.30
C SER A 521 31.07 -6.37 17.44
N TRP A 522 31.28 -5.23 18.08
CA TRP A 522 30.23 -4.30 18.44
C TRP A 522 29.81 -3.40 17.25
N LEU A 523 30.73 -3.05 16.34
CA LEU A 523 30.43 -2.22 15.15
C LEU A 523 29.33 -2.81 14.25
N GLY A 524 29.34 -4.13 14.07
CA GLY A 524 28.27 -4.86 13.40
C GLY A 524 27.06 -5.04 14.32
N SER A 525 27.27 -5.56 15.53
CA SER A 525 26.18 -5.95 16.43
C SER A 525 25.23 -4.80 16.76
N TYR A 526 25.71 -3.60 17.13
CA TYR A 526 24.83 -2.47 17.49
C TYR A 526 23.93 -2.00 16.33
N TYR A 527 24.43 -2.07 15.09
CA TYR A 527 23.65 -1.77 13.90
C TYR A 527 22.60 -2.86 13.63
N LEU A 528 22.99 -4.14 13.75
CA LEU A 528 22.10 -5.27 13.47
C LEU A 528 20.99 -5.44 14.52
N ILE A 529 21.25 -5.15 15.80
CA ILE A 529 20.23 -5.05 16.87
C ILE A 529 19.19 -4.00 16.51
N ALA A 530 19.64 -2.78 16.21
CA ALA A 530 18.73 -1.66 15.92
C ALA A 530 17.94 -1.88 14.62
N ASN A 531 18.55 -2.56 13.65
CA ASN A 531 17.88 -3.05 12.44
C ASN A 531 16.79 -4.08 12.80
N ALA A 532 17.10 -5.12 13.57
CA ALA A 532 16.14 -6.13 14.02
C ALA A 532 14.97 -5.54 14.83
N ALA A 533 15.22 -4.50 15.63
CA ALA A 533 14.21 -3.76 16.38
C ALA A 533 13.25 -2.98 15.47
N CYS A 534 13.79 -2.19 14.53
CA CYS A 534 13.01 -1.26 13.72
C CYS A 534 12.39 -1.89 12.46
N GLN A 535 12.98 -2.97 11.94
CA GLN A 535 12.54 -3.60 10.69
C GLN A 535 11.06 -4.06 10.76
N PRO A 536 10.55 -4.74 11.81
CA PRO A 536 9.13 -5.10 11.89
C PRO A 536 8.21 -3.91 12.16
N LEU A 537 8.61 -3.00 13.06
CA LEU A 537 7.86 -1.78 13.39
C LEU A 537 7.60 -0.91 12.15
N SER A 538 8.58 -0.83 11.24
CA SER A 538 8.52 0.04 10.07
C SER A 538 7.33 -0.26 9.13
N GLY A 539 6.85 -1.51 9.07
CA GLY A 539 5.66 -1.87 8.28
C GLY A 539 4.40 -1.20 8.82
N ARG A 540 4.05 -1.52 10.07
CA ARG A 540 2.85 -0.99 10.74
C ARG A 540 2.90 0.53 10.91
N LEU A 541 4.07 1.10 11.23
CA LEU A 541 4.24 2.55 11.31
C LEU A 541 4.02 3.24 9.95
N THR A 542 4.38 2.61 8.82
CA THR A 542 4.10 3.18 7.49
C THR A 542 2.71 2.90 6.96
N ASP A 543 2.00 1.89 7.46
CA ASP A 543 0.56 1.74 7.24
C ASP A 543 -0.23 2.90 7.89
N ILE A 544 0.32 3.54 8.92
CA ILE A 544 -0.27 4.67 9.65
C ILE A 544 0.21 6.03 9.10
N PHE A 545 1.52 6.22 8.94
CA PHE A 545 2.13 7.54 8.63
C PHE A 545 2.51 7.73 7.15
N SER A 546 2.06 6.84 6.25
CA SER A 546 2.46 6.71 4.84
C SER A 546 3.88 6.14 4.62
N ARG A 547 4.01 5.37 3.53
CA ARG A 547 5.27 4.79 3.02
C ARG A 547 6.32 5.87 2.75
N ARG A 548 5.91 7.02 2.19
CA ARG A 548 6.78 8.17 1.89
C ARG A 548 7.46 8.69 3.16
N SER A 549 6.67 9.07 4.17
CA SER A 549 7.17 9.63 5.42
C SER A 549 8.09 8.65 6.13
N GLY A 550 7.74 7.36 6.15
CA GLY A 550 8.59 6.31 6.72
C GLY A 550 9.96 6.20 6.06
N LEU A 551 10.01 6.10 4.72
CA LEU A 551 11.30 6.03 4.01
C LEU A 551 12.13 7.32 4.17
N VAL A 552 11.49 8.48 4.25
CA VAL A 552 12.17 9.76 4.53
C VAL A 552 12.76 9.76 5.95
N VAL A 553 11.98 9.40 6.97
CA VAL A 553 12.47 9.27 8.36
C VAL A 553 13.58 8.24 8.46
N CYS A 554 13.45 7.08 7.79
CA CYS A 554 14.47 6.03 7.80
C CYS A 554 15.77 6.48 7.10
N ASN A 555 15.69 7.20 5.98
CA ASN A 555 16.86 7.83 5.36
C ASN A 555 17.50 8.90 6.26
N ILE A 556 16.71 9.73 6.93
CA ILE A 556 17.23 10.75 7.86
C ILE A 556 17.95 10.10 9.03
N LEU A 557 17.37 9.07 9.67
CA LEU A 557 18.04 8.31 10.73
C LEU A 557 19.31 7.62 10.22
N PHE A 558 19.26 6.98 9.05
CA PHE A 558 20.43 6.36 8.43
C PHE A 558 21.54 7.37 8.13
N GLY A 559 21.19 8.55 7.62
CA GLY A 559 22.10 9.65 7.32
C GLY A 559 22.70 10.28 8.57
N LEU A 560 21.90 10.56 9.60
CA LEU A 560 22.36 11.10 10.88
C LEU A 560 23.26 10.11 11.62
N GLY A 561 22.89 8.82 11.68
CA GLY A 561 23.74 7.78 12.27
C GLY A 561 25.07 7.64 11.53
N THR A 562 25.05 7.67 10.20
CA THR A 562 26.26 7.65 9.35
C THR A 562 27.13 8.90 9.57
N LEU A 563 26.53 10.09 9.68
CA LEU A 563 27.22 11.34 10.00
C LEU A 563 27.91 11.27 11.38
N VAL A 564 27.18 10.83 12.41
CA VAL A 564 27.72 10.63 13.77
C VAL A 564 28.89 9.65 13.77
N CYS A 565 28.83 8.57 12.98
CA CYS A 565 29.96 7.65 12.80
C CYS A 565 31.17 8.35 12.18
N GLY A 566 30.98 9.17 11.15
CA GLY A 566 32.06 9.88 10.45
C GLY A 566 32.77 10.94 11.29
N VAL A 567 32.05 11.60 12.22
CA VAL A 567 32.62 12.60 13.14
C VAL A 567 32.96 12.03 14.52
N ALA A 568 32.96 10.70 14.69
CA ALA A 568 33.14 10.08 15.99
C ALA A 568 34.54 10.30 16.59
N ASN A 569 34.57 10.91 17.77
CA ASN A 569 35.77 11.11 18.59
C ASN A 569 35.91 10.08 19.72
N SER A 570 34.87 9.30 20.01
CA SER A 570 34.91 8.22 21.01
C SER A 570 34.24 6.96 20.48
N LYS A 571 34.67 5.79 20.97
CA LYS A 571 34.07 4.50 20.60
C LYS A 571 32.57 4.43 20.94
N TRP A 572 32.15 5.03 22.05
CA TRP A 572 30.74 5.11 22.44
C TRP A 572 29.90 5.98 21.50
N MET A 573 30.44 7.11 21.04
CA MET A 573 29.78 7.95 20.03
C MET A 573 29.63 7.21 18.70
N LEU A 574 30.64 6.45 18.29
CA LEU A 574 30.59 5.61 17.10
C LEU A 574 29.51 4.52 17.22
N LEU A 575 29.46 3.80 18.34
CA LEU A 575 28.45 2.77 18.60
C LEU A 575 27.02 3.35 18.67
N ALA A 576 26.83 4.53 19.28
CA ALA A 576 25.55 5.24 19.25
C ALA A 576 25.15 5.62 17.80
N GLY A 577 26.10 6.07 16.99
CA GLY A 577 25.90 6.29 15.54
C GLY A 577 25.47 5.01 14.81
N ARG A 578 26.04 3.84 15.15
CA ARG A 578 25.63 2.54 14.60
C ARG A 578 24.19 2.17 14.97
N VAL A 579 23.73 2.46 16.19
CA VAL A 579 22.31 2.27 16.59
C VAL A 579 21.39 3.11 15.71
N VAL A 580 21.63 4.43 15.66
CA VAL A 580 20.78 5.37 14.88
C VAL A 580 20.79 5.00 13.39
N ALA A 581 21.94 4.59 12.85
CA ALA A 581 22.03 4.08 11.48
C ALA A 581 21.27 2.77 11.28
N GLY A 582 21.32 1.84 12.25
CA GLY A 582 20.63 0.55 12.19
C GLY A 582 19.11 0.71 12.18
N MET A 583 18.57 1.63 12.99
CA MET A 583 17.14 1.98 12.99
C MET A 583 16.65 2.38 11.59
N GLY A 584 17.40 3.28 10.94
CA GLY A 584 17.11 3.71 9.57
C GLY A 584 17.29 2.60 8.53
N GLY A 585 18.42 1.88 8.59
CA GLY A 585 18.76 0.81 7.65
C GLY A 585 17.76 -0.36 7.65
N GLY A 586 17.23 -0.74 8.82
CA GLY A 586 16.18 -1.77 8.90
C GLY A 586 14.87 -1.32 8.27
N GLY A 587 14.42 -0.10 8.58
CA GLY A 587 13.21 0.48 7.99
C GLY A 587 13.31 0.67 6.47
N LEU A 588 14.47 1.11 5.95
CA LEU A 588 14.68 1.22 4.50
C LEU A 588 14.46 -0.12 3.78
N ASN A 589 15.05 -1.20 4.29
CA ASN A 589 14.92 -2.53 3.66
C ASN A 589 13.49 -3.08 3.72
N ALA A 590 12.80 -2.94 4.86
CA ALA A 590 11.43 -3.42 5.03
C ALA A 590 10.40 -2.59 4.25
N ILE A 591 10.42 -1.26 4.37
CA ILE A 591 9.46 -0.39 3.67
C ILE A 591 9.65 -0.49 2.15
N THR A 592 10.87 -0.73 1.65
CA THR A 592 11.09 -1.05 0.23
C THR A 592 10.32 -2.30 -0.21
N ALA A 593 10.37 -3.37 0.58
CA ALA A 593 9.64 -4.59 0.27
C ALA A 593 8.12 -4.37 0.30
N PHE A 594 7.61 -3.56 1.23
CA PHE A 594 6.20 -3.20 1.30
C PHE A 594 5.75 -2.32 0.11
N VAL A 595 6.53 -1.30 -0.27
CA VAL A 595 6.27 -0.49 -1.47
C VAL A 595 6.30 -1.37 -2.74
N ALA A 596 7.22 -2.33 -2.81
CA ALA A 596 7.25 -3.30 -3.90
C ALA A 596 6.02 -4.22 -3.91
N SER A 597 5.45 -4.59 -2.75
CA SER A 597 4.19 -5.35 -2.73
C SER A 597 2.97 -4.48 -3.04
N ASP A 598 2.95 -3.22 -2.60
CA ASP A 598 1.81 -2.31 -2.79
C ASP A 598 1.65 -1.88 -4.26
N LEU A 599 2.76 -1.61 -4.96
CA LEU A 599 2.74 -1.10 -6.34
C LEU A 599 2.74 -2.17 -7.44
N VAL A 600 3.04 -3.44 -7.12
CA VAL A 600 3.27 -4.50 -8.13
C VAL A 600 2.34 -5.68 -7.88
N PRO A 601 1.58 -6.14 -8.90
CA PRO A 601 0.70 -7.31 -8.76
C PRO A 601 1.49 -8.57 -8.43
N LEU A 602 0.90 -9.47 -7.64
CA LEU A 602 1.54 -10.66 -7.05
C LEU A 602 2.41 -11.45 -8.05
N ARG A 603 1.90 -11.66 -9.28
CA ARG A 603 2.58 -12.38 -10.37
C ARG A 603 3.88 -11.73 -10.87
N ARG A 604 4.05 -10.41 -10.71
CA ARG A 604 5.30 -9.67 -11.03
C ARG A 604 6.18 -9.39 -9.80
N ARG A 605 5.67 -9.52 -8.56
CA ARG A 605 6.42 -9.23 -7.32
C ARG A 605 7.75 -9.99 -7.22
N GLY A 606 7.78 -11.26 -7.62
CA GLY A 606 9.01 -12.07 -7.60
C GLY A 606 10.14 -11.51 -8.48
N VAL A 607 9.81 -10.88 -9.62
CA VAL A 607 10.81 -10.24 -10.50
C VAL A 607 11.33 -8.95 -9.88
N ILE A 608 10.46 -8.15 -9.28
CA ILE A 608 10.84 -6.90 -8.60
C ILE A 608 11.66 -7.17 -7.34
N GLN A 609 11.31 -8.20 -6.54
CA GLN A 609 12.15 -8.69 -5.45
C GLN A 609 13.51 -9.21 -5.94
N GLY A 610 13.55 -9.85 -7.12
CA GLY A 610 14.80 -10.17 -7.82
C GLY A 610 15.66 -8.94 -8.10
N PHE A 611 15.07 -7.86 -8.63
CA PHE A 611 15.78 -6.59 -8.82
C PHE A 611 16.24 -5.94 -7.50
N VAL A 612 15.41 -5.97 -6.44
CA VAL A 612 15.81 -5.54 -5.08
C VAL A 612 17.06 -6.31 -4.61
N HIS A 613 17.08 -7.63 -4.76
CA HIS A 613 18.23 -8.46 -4.39
C HIS A 613 19.47 -8.24 -5.28
N ILE A 614 19.28 -7.91 -6.57
CA ILE A 614 20.39 -7.49 -7.45
C ILE A 614 20.96 -6.15 -6.96
N CYS A 615 20.13 -5.13 -6.71
CA CYS A 615 20.57 -3.83 -6.19
C CYS A 615 21.25 -3.96 -4.82
N TYR A 616 20.71 -4.79 -3.92
CA TYR A 616 21.33 -5.15 -2.64
C TYR A 616 22.69 -5.83 -2.85
N GLY A 617 22.77 -6.82 -3.75
CA GLY A 617 24.00 -7.53 -4.07
C GLY A 617 25.09 -6.59 -4.63
N VAL A 618 24.74 -5.73 -5.59
CA VAL A 618 25.69 -4.74 -6.14
C VAL A 618 26.14 -3.75 -5.06
N GLY A 619 25.22 -3.28 -4.20
CA GLY A 619 25.56 -2.41 -3.06
C GLY A 619 26.52 -3.08 -2.07
N ALA A 620 26.20 -4.29 -1.62
CA ALA A 620 27.07 -5.08 -0.74
C ALA A 620 28.42 -5.38 -1.40
N GLY A 621 28.46 -5.69 -2.70
CA GLY A 621 29.71 -5.92 -3.43
C GLY A 621 30.59 -4.68 -3.50
N LEU A 622 30.03 -3.54 -3.90
CA LEU A 622 30.78 -2.29 -4.03
C LEU A 622 31.16 -1.68 -2.68
N GLY A 623 30.39 -1.91 -1.61
CA GLY A 623 30.66 -1.33 -0.30
C GLY A 623 32.03 -1.71 0.27
N GLY A 624 32.39 -3.00 0.23
CA GLY A 624 33.69 -3.46 0.72
C GLY A 624 34.85 -2.78 -0.01
N LEU A 625 34.76 -2.69 -1.34
CA LEU A 625 35.74 -2.02 -2.20
C LEU A 625 35.80 -0.50 -1.95
N PHE A 626 34.66 0.18 -1.96
CA PHE A 626 34.55 1.64 -1.79
C PHE A 626 35.02 2.10 -0.41
N GLY A 627 34.62 1.38 0.65
CA GLY A 627 35.03 1.65 2.02
C GLY A 627 36.54 1.51 2.17
N GLY A 628 37.10 0.40 1.69
CA GLY A 628 38.55 0.18 1.70
C GLY A 628 39.33 1.22 0.90
N TRP A 629 38.86 1.58 -0.30
CA TRP A 629 39.50 2.56 -1.18
C TRP A 629 39.54 3.96 -0.57
N ILE A 630 38.43 4.44 -0.01
CA ILE A 630 38.42 5.73 0.69
C ILE A 630 39.26 5.68 1.96
N ASN A 631 39.27 4.56 2.69
CA ASN A 631 40.12 4.41 3.87
C ASN A 631 41.61 4.49 3.54
N ASP A 632 42.06 3.77 2.51
CA ASP A 632 43.47 3.70 2.14
C ASP A 632 44.00 5.04 1.57
N LEU A 633 43.11 5.96 1.14
CA LEU A 633 43.46 7.31 0.65
C LEU A 633 43.24 8.44 1.67
N TRP A 634 42.08 8.46 2.34
CA TRP A 634 41.60 9.58 3.17
C TRP A 634 41.14 9.17 4.57
N GLY A 635 41.25 7.88 4.92
CA GLY A 635 40.86 7.32 6.21
C GLY A 635 39.37 7.00 6.37
N TRP A 636 39.07 6.06 7.27
CA TRP A 636 37.73 5.50 7.48
C TRP A 636 36.64 6.55 7.78
N ARG A 637 36.97 7.69 8.41
CA ARG A 637 36.01 8.77 8.71
C ARG A 637 35.38 9.33 7.45
N VAL A 638 36.18 9.56 6.41
CA VAL A 638 35.71 10.06 5.11
C VAL A 638 34.84 9.02 4.41
N ALA A 639 35.05 7.72 4.64
CA ALA A 639 34.20 6.65 4.11
C ALA A 639 32.80 6.59 4.75
N PHE A 640 32.59 7.19 5.93
CA PHE A 640 31.24 7.48 6.45
C PHE A 640 30.70 8.79 5.87
N LEU A 641 31.48 9.88 5.92
CA LEU A 641 31.01 11.21 5.50
C LEU A 641 30.63 11.27 4.01
N SER A 642 31.36 10.59 3.13
CA SER A 642 31.10 10.55 1.67
C SER A 642 29.73 9.98 1.30
N ARG A 643 29.10 9.22 2.20
CA ARG A 643 27.76 8.63 2.00
C ARG A 643 26.63 9.58 2.39
N VAL A 644 26.88 10.54 3.28
CA VAL A 644 25.84 11.47 3.77
C VAL A 644 25.20 12.27 2.61
N PRO A 645 25.94 12.81 1.62
CA PRO A 645 25.35 13.43 0.43
C PRO A 645 24.49 12.46 -0.40
N LEU A 646 24.92 11.20 -0.56
CA LEU A 646 24.16 10.19 -1.31
C LEU A 646 22.85 9.82 -0.61
N ILE A 647 22.86 9.75 0.73
CA ILE A 647 21.66 9.54 1.55
C ILE A 647 20.73 10.76 1.47
N ALA A 648 21.28 11.99 1.45
CA ALA A 648 20.47 13.20 1.22
C ALA A 648 19.81 13.20 -0.16
N ILE A 649 20.53 12.81 -1.22
CA ILE A 649 19.97 12.63 -2.57
C ILE A 649 18.87 11.55 -2.56
N SER A 650 19.10 10.40 -1.92
CA SER A 650 18.06 9.37 -1.75
C SER A 650 16.82 9.92 -1.05
N THR A 651 17.00 10.70 0.02
CA THR A 651 15.92 11.34 0.77
C THR A 651 15.09 12.26 -0.12
N ILE A 652 15.75 13.11 -0.92
CA ILE A 652 15.09 14.05 -1.85
C ILE A 652 14.35 13.28 -2.96
N LEU A 653 14.99 12.29 -3.58
CA LEU A 653 14.37 11.48 -4.64
C LEU A 653 13.14 10.73 -4.15
N VAL A 654 13.21 10.08 -2.97
CA VAL A 654 12.05 9.44 -2.34
C VAL A 654 10.97 10.46 -1.99
N SER A 655 11.36 11.62 -1.47
CA SER A 655 10.42 12.70 -1.12
C SER A 655 9.63 13.21 -2.33
N ILE A 656 10.26 13.29 -3.50
CA ILE A 656 9.62 13.76 -4.74
C ILE A 656 8.80 12.62 -5.40
N THR A 657 9.41 11.46 -5.62
CA THR A 657 8.79 10.38 -6.41
C THR A 657 7.62 9.68 -5.72
N LEU A 658 7.66 9.49 -4.39
CA LEU A 658 6.55 8.92 -3.63
C LEU A 658 5.49 9.95 -3.23
N CYS A 659 5.59 11.22 -3.67
CA CYS A 659 4.62 12.27 -3.33
C CYS A 659 3.17 11.91 -3.73
N ASN A 660 3.02 11.07 -4.77
CA ASN A 660 1.72 10.64 -5.31
C ASN A 660 1.29 9.24 -4.83
N THR A 661 1.98 8.63 -3.85
CA THR A 661 1.53 7.33 -3.30
C THR A 661 0.32 7.53 -2.37
N PRO A 662 -0.81 6.84 -2.59
CA PRO A 662 -2.04 7.10 -1.86
C PRO A 662 -1.88 6.83 -0.36
N ILE A 663 -2.21 7.83 0.44
CA ILE A 663 -2.18 7.73 1.90
C ILE A 663 -3.44 6.97 2.33
N LYS A 664 -3.28 5.79 2.94
CA LYS A 664 -4.35 5.19 3.74
C LYS A 664 -4.56 6.09 4.95
N HIS A 665 -5.58 6.96 4.92
CA HIS A 665 -5.93 7.78 6.08
C HIS A 665 -6.14 6.90 7.31
N SER A 666 -5.57 7.32 8.44
CA SER A 666 -5.41 6.48 9.62
C SER A 666 -5.87 7.21 10.88
N ASP A 667 -6.89 6.67 11.52
CA ASP A 667 -7.36 7.15 12.82
C ASP A 667 -6.30 6.99 13.89
N LYS A 668 -6.26 7.90 14.88
CA LYS A 668 -5.40 7.76 16.07
C LYS A 668 -5.60 6.42 16.81
N SER A 669 -6.76 5.79 16.65
CA SER A 669 -7.04 4.43 17.15
C SER A 669 -6.06 3.37 16.62
N ARG A 670 -5.46 3.52 15.44
CA ARG A 670 -4.53 2.51 14.90
C ARG A 670 -3.16 2.52 15.54
N LEU A 671 -2.74 3.60 16.20
CA LEU A 671 -1.46 3.64 16.94
C LEU A 671 -1.43 2.63 18.10
N SER A 672 -2.57 2.33 18.73
CA SER A 672 -2.65 1.32 19.78
C SER A 672 -2.60 -0.13 19.28
N ARG A 673 -2.69 -0.35 17.95
CA ARG A 673 -2.59 -1.67 17.32
C ARG A 673 -1.16 -2.04 16.91
N VAL A 674 -0.21 -1.10 16.99
CA VAL A 674 1.20 -1.36 16.71
C VAL A 674 1.84 -2.06 17.91
N ASP A 675 2.43 -3.23 17.70
CA ASP A 675 3.08 -3.98 18.78
C ASP A 675 4.47 -3.43 19.16
N PHE A 676 4.48 -2.28 19.82
CA PHE A 676 5.68 -1.72 20.45
C PHE A 676 6.22 -2.62 21.56
N SER A 677 5.37 -3.41 22.22
CA SER A 677 5.73 -4.34 23.30
C SER A 677 6.55 -5.53 22.80
N GLY A 678 6.11 -6.19 21.73
CA GLY A 678 6.82 -7.27 21.05
C GLY A 678 8.17 -6.79 20.51
N ALA A 679 8.19 -5.64 19.83
CA ALA A 679 9.44 -5.06 19.32
C ALA A 679 10.44 -4.73 20.44
N PHE A 680 9.98 -4.13 21.54
CA PHE A 680 10.83 -3.83 22.70
C PHE A 680 11.37 -5.09 23.37
N THR A 681 10.52 -6.09 23.60
CA THR A 681 10.92 -7.34 24.27
C THR A 681 11.81 -8.23 23.39
N LEU A 682 11.61 -8.26 22.08
CA LEU A 682 12.53 -8.86 21.11
C LEU A 682 13.91 -8.18 21.14
N SER A 683 13.92 -6.84 21.10
CA SER A 683 15.15 -6.04 21.15
C SER A 683 15.92 -6.27 22.45
N LEU A 684 15.21 -6.27 23.58
CA LEU A 684 15.78 -6.54 24.91
C LEU A 684 16.35 -7.96 25.00
N THR A 685 15.65 -8.96 24.46
CA THR A 685 16.12 -10.35 24.38
C THR A 685 17.44 -10.44 23.60
N LEU A 686 17.51 -9.80 22.43
CA LEU A 686 18.73 -9.76 21.64
C LEU A 686 19.87 -9.04 22.40
N ILE A 687 19.61 -7.85 22.97
CA ILE A 687 20.62 -7.09 23.73
C ILE A 687 21.19 -7.89 24.90
N LEU A 688 20.33 -8.59 25.67
CA LEU A 688 20.76 -9.43 26.79
C LEU A 688 21.58 -10.65 26.33
N LEU A 689 21.15 -11.31 25.25
CA LEU A 689 21.88 -12.44 24.66
C LEU A 689 23.27 -12.00 24.22
N LEU A 690 23.34 -10.84 23.57
CA LEU A 690 24.56 -10.23 23.05
C LEU A 690 25.50 -9.78 24.15
N LEU A 691 24.96 -9.20 25.22
CA LEU A 691 25.72 -8.82 26.41
C LEU A 691 26.35 -10.03 27.09
N GLY A 692 25.58 -11.11 27.29
CA GLY A 692 26.08 -12.34 27.90
C GLY A 692 27.15 -13.02 27.04
N LEU A 693 26.85 -13.25 25.76
CA LEU A 693 27.77 -13.88 24.82
C LEU A 693 29.07 -13.08 24.65
N ASN A 694 29.02 -11.80 24.27
CA ASN A 694 30.24 -11.01 24.03
C ASN A 694 31.03 -10.66 25.31
N SER A 695 30.43 -10.77 26.51
CA SER A 695 31.19 -10.59 27.76
C SER A 695 31.93 -11.86 28.17
N GLY A 696 31.35 -13.03 27.89
CA GLY A 696 31.89 -14.35 28.24
C GLY A 696 33.23 -14.66 27.57
N GLY A 697 34.27 -14.79 28.38
CA GLY A 697 35.63 -15.12 27.94
C GLY A 697 36.28 -14.04 27.07
N ASN A 698 35.86 -12.78 27.24
CA ASN A 698 36.38 -11.63 26.50
C ASN A 698 36.52 -10.41 27.43
N LEU A 699 35.45 -10.01 28.12
CA LEU A 699 35.50 -8.98 29.17
C LEU A 699 35.69 -9.59 30.56
N VAL A 700 35.06 -10.74 30.81
CA VAL A 700 35.05 -11.43 32.11
C VAL A 700 35.00 -12.94 31.90
N ALA A 701 35.37 -13.71 32.92
CA ALA A 701 35.24 -15.18 32.88
C ALA A 701 33.77 -15.60 32.68
N TRP A 702 33.55 -16.75 32.03
CA TRP A 702 32.21 -17.32 31.81
C TRP A 702 31.41 -17.57 33.09
N THR A 703 32.09 -17.76 34.22
CA THR A 703 31.51 -17.92 35.57
C THR A 703 31.13 -16.59 36.24
N HIS A 704 31.47 -15.45 35.66
CA HIS A 704 31.22 -14.14 36.26
C HIS A 704 29.72 -13.82 36.30
N PRO A 705 29.19 -13.24 37.40
CA PRO A 705 27.75 -12.99 37.55
C PRO A 705 27.11 -12.23 36.38
N LEU A 706 27.83 -11.27 35.76
CA LEU A 706 27.33 -10.53 34.59
C LEU A 706 26.93 -11.46 33.43
N VAL A 707 27.72 -12.50 33.14
CA VAL A 707 27.46 -13.44 32.03
C VAL A 707 26.28 -14.35 32.38
N ILE A 708 26.29 -14.93 33.58
CA ILE A 708 25.23 -15.83 34.04
C ILE A 708 23.89 -15.09 34.13
N VAL A 709 23.87 -13.90 34.74
CA VAL A 709 22.65 -13.10 34.91
C VAL A 709 22.11 -12.61 33.56
N SER A 710 22.96 -12.14 32.64
CA SER A 710 22.47 -11.71 31.31
C SER A 710 21.93 -12.86 30.47
N LEU A 711 22.55 -14.05 30.50
CA LEU A 711 22.03 -15.24 29.83
C LEU A 711 20.72 -15.75 30.47
N LEU A 712 20.60 -15.74 31.80
CA LEU A 712 19.33 -16.08 32.48
C LEU A 712 18.24 -15.05 32.16
N LEU A 713 18.56 -13.75 32.19
CA LEU A 713 17.64 -12.69 31.79
C LEU A 713 17.26 -12.77 30.31
N THR A 714 18.11 -13.32 29.44
CA THR A 714 17.76 -13.62 28.04
C THR A 714 16.63 -14.64 27.97
N VAL A 715 16.72 -15.73 28.74
CA VAL A 715 15.68 -16.77 28.79
C VAL A 715 14.37 -16.19 29.34
N VAL A 716 14.43 -15.36 30.38
CA VAL A 716 13.27 -14.66 30.94
C VAL A 716 12.67 -13.69 29.93
N ALA A 717 13.48 -12.85 29.27
CA ALA A 717 13.03 -11.87 28.28
C ALA A 717 12.43 -12.54 27.04
N ALA A 718 13.00 -13.66 26.58
CA ALA A 718 12.44 -14.49 25.52
C ALA A 718 11.07 -15.09 25.93
N GLY A 719 10.94 -15.57 27.17
CA GLY A 719 9.66 -16.03 27.71
C GLY A 719 8.61 -14.91 27.76
N VAL A 720 9.02 -13.70 28.19
CA VAL A 720 8.15 -12.51 28.18
C VAL A 720 7.75 -12.12 26.76
N PHE A 721 8.67 -12.13 25.79
CA PHE A 721 8.37 -11.90 24.38
C PHE A 721 7.31 -12.88 23.85
N VAL A 722 7.47 -14.18 24.13
CA VAL A 722 6.47 -15.20 23.73
C VAL A 722 5.11 -14.97 24.40
N LEU A 723 5.07 -14.54 25.67
CA LEU A 723 3.82 -14.20 26.36
C LEU A 723 3.15 -12.94 25.78
N VAL A 724 3.91 -11.91 25.47
CA VAL A 724 3.44 -10.67 24.82
C VAL A 724 2.81 -10.99 23.47
N GLU A 725 3.56 -11.65 22.57
CA GLU A 725 3.13 -11.98 21.20
C GLU A 725 1.95 -12.97 21.17
N SER A 726 1.82 -13.86 22.16
CA SER A 726 0.74 -14.86 22.20
C SER A 726 -0.54 -14.41 22.91
N ARG A 727 -0.49 -13.40 23.79
CA ARG A 727 -1.67 -13.01 24.60
C ARG A 727 -2.01 -11.53 24.66
N TRP A 728 -1.08 -10.63 24.37
CA TRP A 728 -1.30 -9.17 24.53
C TRP A 728 -1.18 -8.40 23.22
N ALA A 729 -0.36 -8.86 22.28
CA ALA A 729 -0.26 -8.27 20.95
C ALA A 729 -1.57 -8.47 20.17
N THR A 730 -2.24 -7.36 19.84
CA THR A 730 -3.43 -7.39 18.96
C THR A 730 -3.04 -7.73 17.51
N GLU A 731 -1.84 -7.32 17.09
CA GLU A 731 -1.26 -7.61 15.79
C GLU A 731 0.23 -8.01 15.95
N PRO A 732 0.50 -9.29 16.34
CA PRO A 732 1.85 -9.76 16.65
C PRO A 732 2.84 -9.61 15.51
N ILE A 733 4.12 -9.41 15.85
CA ILE A 733 5.24 -9.40 14.90
C ILE A 733 5.55 -10.81 14.41
N ILE A 734 5.49 -11.78 15.33
CA ILE A 734 5.72 -13.20 15.08
C ILE A 734 4.46 -13.96 15.54
N PRO A 735 3.47 -14.16 14.65
CA PRO A 735 2.26 -14.91 14.97
C PRO A 735 2.61 -16.37 15.29
N MET A 736 2.62 -16.69 16.59
CA MET A 736 3.03 -18.00 17.09
C MET A 736 2.21 -19.16 16.49
N HIS A 737 0.97 -18.91 16.11
CA HIS A 737 0.11 -19.91 15.44
C HIS A 737 0.59 -20.26 14.02
N LEU A 738 1.22 -19.34 13.27
CA LEU A 738 1.82 -19.67 11.96
C LEU A 738 3.14 -20.45 12.13
N LEU A 739 3.87 -20.24 13.23
CA LEU A 739 5.05 -21.04 13.56
C LEU A 739 4.72 -22.49 13.98
N LEU A 740 3.43 -22.83 14.17
CA LEU A 740 3.01 -24.22 14.32
C LEU A 740 3.00 -24.97 12.99
N ASP A 741 2.93 -24.28 11.84
CA ASP A 741 3.16 -24.93 10.56
C ASP A 741 4.65 -25.29 10.39
N GLN A 742 4.88 -26.56 10.12
CA GLN A 742 6.21 -27.14 9.96
C GLN A 742 7.03 -26.44 8.86
N THR A 743 6.38 -25.99 7.78
CA THR A 743 7.05 -25.39 6.62
C THR A 743 7.40 -23.94 6.87
N VAL A 744 6.51 -23.17 7.50
CA VAL A 744 6.77 -21.79 7.95
C VAL A 744 7.93 -21.78 8.94
N LEU A 745 7.89 -22.63 9.97
CA LEU A 745 8.95 -22.73 10.96
C LEU A 745 10.27 -23.17 10.34
N ALA A 746 10.26 -24.20 9.49
CA ALA A 746 11.46 -24.68 8.79
C ALA A 746 12.08 -23.59 7.90
N ALA A 747 11.26 -22.84 7.14
CA ALA A 747 11.73 -21.75 6.28
C ALA A 747 12.32 -20.58 7.09
N CYS A 748 11.69 -20.22 8.21
CA CYS A 748 12.15 -19.17 9.12
C CYS A 748 13.46 -19.55 9.83
N LEU A 749 13.58 -20.78 10.35
CA LEU A 749 14.82 -21.30 10.94
C LEU A 749 15.95 -21.39 9.91
N MET A 750 15.65 -21.91 8.71
CA MET A 750 16.59 -21.94 7.58
C MET A 750 17.11 -20.54 7.23
N ASN A 751 16.24 -19.53 7.18
CA ASN A 751 16.62 -18.15 6.90
C ASN A 751 17.49 -17.54 8.01
N CYS A 752 17.13 -17.77 9.29
CA CYS A 752 17.96 -17.38 10.42
C CYS A 752 19.38 -17.99 10.32
N LEU A 753 19.47 -19.32 10.21
CA LEU A 753 20.74 -20.06 10.24
C LEU A 753 21.66 -19.72 9.06
N VAL A 754 21.14 -19.65 7.83
CA VAL A 754 21.94 -19.29 6.65
C VAL A 754 22.35 -17.81 6.70
N THR A 755 21.54 -16.93 7.30
CA THR A 755 21.92 -15.52 7.50
C THR A 755 22.99 -15.36 8.58
N MET A 756 22.96 -16.16 9.65
CA MET A 756 24.07 -16.20 10.61
C MET A 756 25.39 -16.48 9.87
N VAL A 757 25.39 -17.56 9.09
CA VAL A 757 26.54 -18.05 8.31
C VAL A 757 27.07 -16.97 7.34
N LEU A 758 26.19 -16.28 6.60
CA LEU A 758 26.60 -15.14 5.76
C LEU A 758 27.33 -14.04 6.56
N PHE A 759 26.78 -13.63 7.70
CA PHE A 759 27.35 -12.54 8.48
C PHE A 759 28.65 -12.94 9.19
N MET A 760 28.84 -14.22 9.52
CA MET A 760 30.16 -14.75 9.94
C MET A 760 31.21 -14.55 8.83
N ALA A 761 30.91 -14.96 7.59
CA ALA A 761 31.83 -14.76 6.46
C ALA A 761 32.11 -13.27 6.21
N THR A 762 31.05 -12.46 6.14
CA THR A 762 31.14 -11.02 5.84
C THR A 762 32.11 -10.29 6.76
N TYR A 763 32.12 -10.58 8.07
CA TYR A 763 33.02 -9.92 9.02
C TYR A 763 34.41 -10.58 9.14
N TYR A 764 34.52 -11.91 9.06
CA TYR A 764 35.78 -12.62 9.37
C TYR A 764 36.65 -12.95 8.14
N VAL A 765 36.09 -12.97 6.93
CA VAL A 765 36.88 -13.10 5.69
C VAL A 765 37.75 -11.85 5.41
N PRO A 766 37.29 -10.60 5.62
CA PRO A 766 38.16 -9.43 5.52
C PRO A 766 39.27 -9.40 6.56
N ILE A 767 39.01 -9.96 7.76
CA ILE A 767 40.02 -10.08 8.82
C ILE A 767 41.11 -11.07 8.38
N TYR A 768 40.74 -12.23 7.82
CA TYR A 768 41.72 -13.18 7.24
C TYR A 768 42.64 -12.49 6.21
N PHE A 769 42.09 -11.71 5.28
CA PHE A 769 42.92 -11.02 4.29
C PHE A 769 43.80 -9.91 4.89
N GLN A 770 43.31 -9.16 5.88
CA GLN A 770 44.09 -8.12 6.56
C GLN A 770 45.21 -8.72 7.44
N VAL A 771 44.98 -9.87 8.08
CA VAL A 771 46.05 -10.65 8.74
C VAL A 771 47.10 -11.10 7.74
N ASN A 772 46.71 -11.52 6.54
CA ASN A 772 47.64 -11.83 5.45
C ASN A 772 48.31 -10.60 4.79
N GLY A 773 48.21 -9.41 5.41
CA GLY A 773 48.88 -8.19 4.97
C GLY A 773 48.21 -7.46 3.79
N TYR A 774 47.02 -7.87 3.35
CA TYR A 774 46.29 -7.12 2.33
C TYR A 774 45.69 -5.82 2.89
N SER A 775 45.70 -4.75 2.09
CA SER A 775 45.06 -3.48 2.46
C SER A 775 43.53 -3.62 2.62
N ALA A 776 42.88 -2.59 3.18
CA ALA A 776 41.42 -2.58 3.30
C ALA A 776 40.75 -2.66 1.91
N THR A 777 41.27 -1.92 0.91
CA THR A 777 40.80 -2.00 -0.49
C THR A 777 40.93 -3.42 -1.04
N ALA A 778 42.10 -4.04 -0.87
CA ALA A 778 42.37 -5.38 -1.41
C ALA A 778 41.49 -6.45 -0.74
N SER A 779 41.24 -6.33 0.57
CA SER A 779 40.39 -7.24 1.34
C SER A 779 38.91 -7.06 0.97
N GLY A 780 38.44 -5.82 0.85
CA GLY A 780 37.08 -5.50 0.41
C GLY A 780 36.76 -5.95 -1.01
N LEU A 781 37.71 -5.79 -1.95
CA LEU A 781 37.58 -6.30 -3.33
C LEU A 781 37.33 -7.82 -3.37
N ARG A 782 37.90 -8.57 -2.42
CA ARG A 782 37.78 -10.03 -2.33
C ARG A 782 36.43 -10.51 -1.77
N LEU A 783 35.57 -9.62 -1.28
CA LEU A 783 34.17 -9.93 -0.96
C LEU A 783 33.24 -9.90 -2.18
N LEU A 784 33.64 -9.30 -3.31
CA LEU A 784 32.81 -9.24 -4.53
C LEU A 784 32.20 -10.58 -4.96
N PRO A 785 32.91 -11.74 -4.92
CA PRO A 785 32.33 -13.03 -5.30
C PRO A 785 31.14 -13.44 -4.41
N GLN A 786 31.11 -13.06 -3.13
CA GLN A 786 29.98 -13.33 -2.22
C GLN A 786 28.72 -12.63 -2.73
N SER A 787 28.85 -11.37 -3.11
CA SER A 787 27.77 -10.54 -3.62
C SER A 787 27.30 -10.97 -5.00
N VAL A 788 28.22 -11.33 -5.90
CA VAL A 788 27.92 -11.89 -7.23
C VAL A 788 27.19 -13.23 -7.09
N GLY A 789 27.67 -14.13 -6.22
CA GLY A 789 27.01 -15.40 -5.91
C GLY A 789 25.60 -15.21 -5.36
N THR A 790 25.41 -14.22 -4.48
CA THR A 790 24.10 -13.86 -3.92
C THR A 790 23.12 -13.41 -5.00
N ALA A 791 23.52 -12.46 -5.85
CA ALA A 791 22.67 -11.92 -6.90
C ALA A 791 22.34 -12.96 -7.98
N LEU A 792 23.34 -13.71 -8.46
CA LEU A 792 23.15 -14.77 -9.46
C LEU A 792 22.25 -15.89 -8.93
N SER A 793 22.53 -16.39 -7.71
CA SER A 793 21.75 -17.50 -7.15
C SER A 793 20.30 -17.11 -6.88
N SER A 794 20.01 -15.91 -6.36
CA SER A 794 18.62 -15.46 -6.15
C SER A 794 17.84 -15.40 -7.46
N LEU A 795 18.46 -14.89 -8.54
CA LEU A 795 17.85 -14.81 -9.86
C LEU A 795 17.65 -16.20 -10.49
N ILE A 796 18.68 -17.04 -10.47
CA ILE A 796 18.64 -18.41 -11.01
C ILE A 796 17.60 -19.24 -10.26
N CYS A 797 17.55 -19.16 -8.93
CA CYS A 797 16.57 -19.88 -8.13
C CYS A 797 15.14 -19.43 -8.46
N GLY A 798 14.89 -18.12 -8.58
CA GLY A 798 13.59 -17.60 -9.00
C GLY A 798 13.14 -18.14 -10.36
N PHE A 799 14.07 -18.27 -11.32
CA PHE A 799 13.78 -18.82 -12.64
C PHE A 799 13.56 -20.34 -12.63
N ILE A 800 14.35 -21.09 -11.85
CA ILE A 800 14.20 -22.55 -11.69
C ILE A 800 12.87 -22.87 -11.01
N MET A 801 12.51 -22.19 -9.91
CA MET A 801 11.22 -22.40 -9.24
C MET A 801 10.04 -22.06 -10.17
N LYS A 802 10.13 -20.97 -10.94
CA LYS A 802 9.11 -20.62 -11.96
C LYS A 802 8.94 -21.70 -13.03
N ARG A 803 10.00 -22.39 -13.44
CA ARG A 803 9.95 -23.44 -14.49
C ARG A 803 9.60 -24.83 -13.97
N THR A 804 9.96 -25.15 -12.73
CA THR A 804 9.88 -26.52 -12.19
C THR A 804 8.80 -26.73 -11.14
N GLY A 805 8.30 -25.65 -10.52
CA GLY A 805 7.43 -25.71 -9.35
C GLY A 805 8.08 -26.27 -8.09
N ARG A 806 9.38 -26.65 -8.13
CA ARG A 806 10.07 -27.33 -7.03
C ARG A 806 11.03 -26.37 -6.33
N TYR A 807 10.81 -26.18 -5.03
CA TYR A 807 11.59 -25.28 -4.18
C TYR A 807 12.31 -26.01 -3.03
N ARG A 808 11.80 -27.17 -2.57
CA ARG A 808 12.40 -27.93 -1.47
C ARG A 808 13.78 -28.47 -1.88
N THR A 809 13.85 -29.20 -2.99
CA THR A 809 15.11 -29.76 -3.52
C THR A 809 16.11 -28.67 -3.88
N LEU A 810 15.65 -27.56 -4.44
CA LEU A 810 16.48 -26.41 -4.77
C LEU A 810 17.08 -25.77 -3.51
N GLY A 811 16.28 -25.58 -2.45
CA GLY A 811 16.72 -25.09 -1.15
C GLY A 811 17.83 -25.95 -0.55
N MET A 812 17.66 -27.27 -0.56
CA MET A 812 18.69 -28.20 -0.09
C MET A 812 19.99 -28.08 -0.90
N ILE A 813 19.92 -27.97 -2.24
CA ILE A 813 21.11 -27.83 -3.10
C ILE A 813 21.89 -26.53 -2.81
N VAL A 814 21.20 -25.39 -2.71
CA VAL A 814 21.90 -24.10 -2.49
C VAL A 814 22.48 -24.00 -1.08
N ILE A 815 21.83 -24.59 -0.07
CA ILE A 815 22.35 -24.59 1.30
C ILE A 815 23.50 -25.58 1.44
N ALA A 816 23.44 -26.74 0.80
CA ALA A 816 24.59 -27.65 0.69
C ALA A 816 25.79 -26.95 0.00
N CYS A 817 25.55 -26.09 -1.00
CA CYS A 817 26.59 -25.27 -1.61
C CYS A 817 27.24 -24.30 -0.59
N SER A 818 26.47 -23.59 0.25
CA SER A 818 27.04 -22.75 1.31
C SER A 818 27.75 -23.56 2.40
N ALA A 819 27.28 -24.77 2.73
CA ALA A 819 27.97 -25.67 3.66
C ALA A 819 29.33 -26.11 3.09
N LEU A 820 29.40 -26.44 1.78
CA LEU A 820 30.67 -26.71 1.09
C LEU A 820 31.60 -25.49 1.08
N GLY A 821 31.04 -24.28 0.91
CA GLY A 821 31.79 -23.03 1.05
C GLY A 821 32.43 -22.90 2.43
N PHE A 822 31.69 -23.12 3.51
CA PHE A 822 32.22 -23.06 4.87
C PHE A 822 33.17 -24.20 5.22
N ALA A 823 32.95 -25.41 4.69
CA ALA A 823 33.93 -26.49 4.76
C ALA A 823 35.26 -26.07 4.11
N GLY A 824 35.21 -25.47 2.92
CA GLY A 824 36.36 -24.85 2.27
C GLY A 824 37.05 -23.81 3.14
N LEU A 825 36.29 -22.82 3.65
CA LEU A 825 36.83 -21.78 4.54
C LEU A 825 37.52 -22.37 5.79
N SER A 826 36.98 -23.46 6.37
CA SER A 826 37.57 -24.12 7.56
C SER A 826 38.93 -24.80 7.30
N THR A 827 39.26 -25.09 6.04
CA THR A 827 40.57 -25.63 5.62
C THR A 827 41.63 -24.57 5.36
N MET A 828 41.28 -23.29 5.32
CA MET A 828 42.19 -22.22 4.93
C MET A 828 43.33 -22.04 5.94
N THR A 829 44.57 -22.19 5.45
CA THR A 829 45.79 -21.72 6.11
C THR A 829 46.25 -20.38 5.55
N ILE A 830 47.19 -19.69 6.20
CA ILE A 830 47.74 -18.42 5.70
C ILE A 830 48.39 -18.55 4.31
N GLN A 831 48.90 -19.74 3.95
CA GLN A 831 49.47 -20.02 2.63
C GLN A 831 48.41 -20.35 1.55
N THR A 832 47.11 -20.30 1.86
CA THR A 832 46.04 -20.68 0.91
C THR A 832 46.02 -19.74 -0.30
N ARG A 833 46.05 -20.33 -1.50
CA ARG A 833 46.00 -19.57 -2.76
C ARG A 833 44.70 -18.76 -2.84
N THR A 834 44.82 -17.43 -2.94
CA THR A 834 43.69 -16.49 -2.99
C THR A 834 42.52 -16.89 -3.91
N PRO A 835 42.73 -17.39 -5.16
CA PRO A 835 41.61 -17.82 -6.01
C PRO A 835 40.71 -18.90 -5.40
N LEU A 836 41.28 -19.80 -4.58
CA LEU A 836 40.54 -20.85 -3.88
C LEU A 836 39.61 -20.25 -2.81
N VAL A 837 40.09 -19.23 -2.09
CA VAL A 837 39.26 -18.49 -1.11
C VAL A 837 38.09 -17.81 -1.82
N LEU A 838 38.30 -17.25 -3.02
CA LEU A 838 37.23 -16.61 -3.80
C LEU A 838 36.14 -17.61 -4.23
N THR A 839 36.46 -18.88 -4.50
CA THR A 839 35.43 -19.89 -4.82
C THR A 839 34.61 -20.26 -3.59
N TYR A 840 35.22 -20.37 -2.42
CA TYR A 840 34.50 -20.62 -1.16
C TYR A 840 33.56 -19.46 -0.79
N VAL A 841 34.06 -18.23 -0.88
CA VAL A 841 33.28 -17.00 -0.64
C VAL A 841 32.12 -16.86 -1.64
N PHE A 842 32.32 -17.24 -2.90
CA PHE A 842 31.25 -17.31 -3.91
C PHE A 842 30.17 -18.34 -3.53
N GLN A 843 30.56 -19.55 -3.08
CA GLN A 843 29.64 -20.61 -2.66
C GLN A 843 28.76 -20.20 -1.46
N VAL A 844 29.33 -19.47 -0.48
CA VAL A 844 28.56 -18.84 0.61
C VAL A 844 27.51 -17.87 0.08
N GLY A 845 27.90 -17.00 -0.86
CA GLY A 845 26.98 -16.11 -1.55
C GLY A 845 25.85 -16.85 -2.26
N VAL A 846 26.17 -17.94 -2.97
CA VAL A 846 25.19 -18.76 -3.69
C VAL A 846 24.13 -19.34 -2.74
N GLY A 847 24.53 -19.87 -1.59
CA GLY A 847 23.55 -20.42 -0.64
C GLY A 847 22.65 -19.35 0.00
N TYR A 848 23.21 -18.19 0.36
CA TYR A 848 22.41 -17.08 0.88
C TYR A 848 21.42 -16.54 -0.16
N GLY A 849 21.87 -16.27 -1.39
CA GLY A 849 21.01 -15.78 -2.47
C GLY A 849 19.87 -16.74 -2.83
N GLY A 850 20.16 -18.05 -2.86
CA GLY A 850 19.14 -19.06 -3.12
C GLY A 850 18.16 -19.23 -1.95
N MET A 851 18.66 -19.21 -0.71
CA MET A 851 17.84 -19.24 0.50
C MET A 851 16.85 -18.07 0.55
N LEU A 852 17.27 -16.84 0.18
CA LEU A 852 16.37 -15.67 0.15
C LEU A 852 15.14 -15.91 -0.74
N SER A 853 15.34 -16.55 -1.89
CA SER A 853 14.26 -16.86 -2.83
C SER A 853 13.40 -18.04 -2.35
N VAL A 854 14.02 -19.11 -1.83
CA VAL A 854 13.32 -20.33 -1.41
C VAL A 854 12.53 -20.14 -0.10
N SER A 855 13.12 -19.50 0.91
CA SER A 855 12.45 -19.27 2.22
C SER A 855 11.18 -18.46 2.08
N LEU A 856 11.23 -17.37 1.30
CA LEU A 856 10.06 -16.51 1.04
C LEU A 856 8.96 -17.26 0.30
N LEU A 857 9.30 -18.02 -0.75
CA LEU A 857 8.32 -18.79 -1.51
C LEU A 857 7.67 -19.89 -0.67
N ALA A 858 8.47 -20.66 0.08
CA ALA A 858 7.99 -21.71 0.97
C ALA A 858 7.02 -21.16 2.03
N THR A 859 7.38 -20.03 2.64
CA THR A 859 6.57 -19.36 3.66
C THR A 859 5.23 -18.87 3.10
N VAL A 860 5.24 -18.21 1.93
CA VAL A 860 4.03 -17.69 1.27
C VAL A 860 3.13 -18.81 0.73
N ALA A 861 3.71 -19.94 0.30
CA ALA A 861 2.97 -21.09 -0.21
C ALA A 861 2.25 -21.89 0.90
N ALA A 862 2.82 -21.94 2.11
CA ALA A 862 2.29 -22.73 3.23
C ALA A 862 1.09 -22.10 3.96
N VAL A 863 0.86 -20.78 3.82
CA VAL A 863 -0.15 -20.05 4.61
C VAL A 863 -1.40 -19.64 3.79
N SER A 864 -2.45 -19.19 4.46
CA SER A 864 -3.64 -18.58 3.81
C SER A 864 -3.27 -17.27 3.11
N HIS A 865 -4.10 -16.77 2.19
CA HIS A 865 -3.82 -15.49 1.52
C HIS A 865 -3.79 -14.29 2.48
N ASP A 866 -4.61 -14.33 3.53
CA ASP A 866 -4.69 -13.27 4.55
C ASP A 866 -3.43 -13.23 5.43
N ASP A 867 -2.82 -14.40 5.68
CA ASP A 867 -1.63 -14.56 6.52
C ASP A 867 -0.30 -14.28 5.79
N GLN A 868 -0.28 -14.20 4.45
CA GLN A 868 0.94 -14.08 3.65
C GLN A 868 1.82 -12.88 4.04
N ALA A 869 1.20 -11.75 4.40
CA ALA A 869 1.93 -10.56 4.84
C ALA A 869 2.63 -10.78 6.19
N VAL A 870 1.95 -11.43 7.14
CA VAL A 870 2.46 -11.66 8.50
C VAL A 870 3.50 -12.78 8.54
N ALA A 871 3.30 -13.83 7.72
CA ALA A 871 4.32 -14.86 7.51
C ALA A 871 5.60 -14.28 6.88
N THR A 872 5.45 -13.33 5.95
CA THR A 872 6.59 -12.61 5.35
C THR A 872 7.31 -11.72 6.37
N SER A 873 6.61 -11.03 7.27
CA SER A 873 7.25 -10.24 8.34
C SER A 873 7.99 -11.13 9.35
N ALA A 874 7.42 -12.28 9.71
CA ALA A 874 8.11 -13.27 10.55
C ALA A 874 9.42 -13.73 9.89
N ASN A 875 9.40 -14.08 8.60
CA ASN A 875 10.60 -14.47 7.86
C ASN A 875 11.68 -13.37 7.86
N TYR A 876 11.29 -12.08 7.79
CA TYR A 876 12.22 -10.96 7.94
C TYR A 876 12.76 -10.79 9.37
N ALA A 877 11.96 -11.02 10.41
CA ALA A 877 12.41 -10.96 11.80
C ALA A 877 13.47 -12.04 12.09
N PHE A 878 13.21 -13.30 11.70
CA PHE A 878 14.18 -14.40 11.82
C PHE A 878 15.49 -14.12 11.07
N ARG A 879 15.44 -13.48 9.90
CA ARG A 879 16.63 -13.03 9.16
C ARG A 879 17.49 -12.04 9.96
N SER A 880 16.84 -11.08 10.63
CA SER A 880 17.52 -10.02 11.40
C SER A 880 18.04 -10.52 12.76
N MET A 881 17.36 -11.50 13.37
CA MET A 881 17.92 -12.27 14.49
C MET A 881 19.16 -13.04 14.04
N GLY A 882 19.11 -13.72 12.89
CA GLY A 882 20.22 -14.48 12.34
C GLY A 882 21.47 -13.66 12.07
N SER A 883 21.35 -12.50 11.42
CA SER A 883 22.51 -11.61 11.18
C SER A 883 23.18 -11.18 12.50
N THR A 884 22.37 -10.80 13.48
CA THR A 884 22.82 -10.33 14.81
C THR A 884 23.54 -11.44 15.58
N ILE A 885 22.91 -12.61 15.72
CA ILE A 885 23.47 -13.76 16.47
C ILE A 885 24.72 -14.31 15.74
N GLY A 886 24.74 -14.29 14.40
CA GLY A 886 25.85 -14.78 13.59
C GLY A 886 27.17 -14.03 13.84
N VAL A 887 27.16 -12.69 13.75
CA VAL A 887 28.35 -11.87 14.05
C VAL A 887 28.86 -12.13 15.46
N THR A 888 27.95 -12.31 16.42
CA THR A 888 28.29 -12.50 17.84
C THR A 888 28.88 -13.87 18.13
N ILE A 889 28.31 -14.95 17.61
CA ILE A 889 28.89 -16.28 17.80
C ILE A 889 30.28 -16.33 17.16
N ALA A 890 30.46 -15.74 15.97
CA ALA A 890 31.79 -15.62 15.36
C ALA A 890 32.75 -14.77 16.21
N SER A 891 32.30 -13.65 16.78
CA SER A 891 33.07 -12.84 17.73
C SER A 891 33.53 -13.64 18.94
N VAL A 892 32.61 -14.31 19.62
CA VAL A 892 32.91 -15.09 20.83
C VAL A 892 33.89 -16.20 20.52
N VAL A 893 33.66 -16.98 19.46
CA VAL A 893 34.55 -18.07 19.04
C VAL A 893 35.93 -17.52 18.67
N TYR A 894 36.00 -16.46 17.86
CA TYR A 894 37.25 -15.85 17.46
C TYR A 894 38.05 -15.33 18.65
N GLN A 895 37.46 -14.52 19.52
CA GLN A 895 38.15 -13.91 20.66
C GLN A 895 38.58 -14.96 21.69
N ASN A 896 37.70 -15.91 22.04
CA ASN A 896 38.06 -16.96 23.01
C ASN A 896 39.19 -17.86 22.47
N LEU A 897 39.19 -18.20 21.17
CA LEU A 897 40.27 -18.99 20.56
C LEU A 897 41.57 -18.20 20.41
N LEU A 898 41.50 -16.92 20.05
CA LEU A 898 42.67 -16.04 19.91
C LEU A 898 43.33 -15.83 21.27
N GLN A 899 42.58 -15.40 22.28
CA GLN A 899 43.07 -15.19 23.63
C GLN A 899 43.65 -16.49 24.22
N ARG A 900 42.92 -17.61 24.14
CA ARG A 900 43.40 -18.91 24.63
C ARG A 900 44.66 -19.37 23.90
N GLY A 901 44.71 -19.23 22.59
CA GLY A 901 45.85 -19.66 21.78
C GLY A 901 47.10 -18.81 21.99
N LEU A 902 46.95 -17.50 22.24
CA LEU A 902 48.05 -16.63 22.62
C LEU A 902 48.61 -17.01 23.99
N HIS A 903 47.77 -17.10 25.02
CA HIS A 903 48.18 -17.52 26.37
C HIS A 903 48.87 -18.89 26.35
N GLN A 904 48.28 -19.91 25.70
CA GLN A 904 48.84 -21.26 25.61
C GLN A 904 50.21 -21.35 24.92
N ARG A 905 50.60 -20.37 24.08
CA ARG A 905 51.88 -20.37 23.36
C ARG A 905 52.93 -19.45 23.98
N PHE A 906 52.50 -18.42 24.71
CA PHE A 906 53.36 -17.31 25.08
C PHE A 906 53.42 -17.01 26.58
N ASP A 907 52.53 -17.53 27.44
CA ASP A 907 52.55 -17.29 28.90
C ASP A 907 53.89 -17.68 29.57
N SER A 908 54.65 -18.60 28.96
CA SER A 908 55.98 -19.02 29.43
C SER A 908 57.13 -18.12 28.99
N LYS A 909 56.90 -17.06 28.21
CA LYS A 909 57.91 -16.08 27.77
C LYS A 909 57.82 -14.81 28.61
N GLU A 910 58.97 -14.22 28.95
CA GLU A 910 59.02 -12.92 29.65
C GLU A 910 58.41 -11.79 28.79
N GLY A 911 57.75 -10.82 29.43
CA GLY A 911 57.05 -9.72 28.75
C GLY A 911 55.77 -10.11 28.00
N SER A 912 55.40 -11.40 27.98
CA SER A 912 54.28 -11.91 27.19
C SER A 912 52.94 -11.27 27.50
N SER A 913 52.60 -11.04 28.76
CA SER A 913 51.30 -10.48 29.16
C SER A 913 51.00 -9.11 28.54
N GLU A 914 52.02 -8.28 28.35
CA GLU A 914 51.89 -6.95 27.77
C GLU A 914 51.80 -7.03 26.24
N ILE A 915 52.63 -7.86 25.60
CA ILE A 915 52.57 -8.13 24.15
C ILE A 915 51.23 -8.78 23.75
N ILE A 916 50.73 -9.76 24.51
CA ILE A 916 49.44 -10.40 24.28
C ILE A 916 48.31 -9.36 24.37
N LYS A 917 48.36 -8.47 25.37
CA LYS A 917 47.37 -7.40 25.50
C LYS A 917 47.40 -6.44 24.31
N HIS A 918 48.59 -6.00 23.88
CA HIS A 918 48.74 -5.16 22.68
C HIS A 918 48.25 -5.85 21.40
N LEU A 919 48.51 -7.15 21.24
CA LEU A 919 47.98 -7.97 20.12
C LEU A 919 46.46 -8.21 20.20
N LEU A 920 45.85 -8.08 21.38
CA LEU A 920 44.40 -8.11 21.59
C LEU A 920 43.74 -6.72 21.49
N ASP A 921 44.53 -5.64 21.43
CA ASP A 921 44.05 -4.26 21.31
C ASP A 921 44.24 -3.67 19.89
N SER A 922 45.24 -4.11 19.11
CA SER A 922 45.51 -3.56 17.76
C SER A 922 46.11 -4.58 16.77
N PHE A 923 45.62 -4.59 15.53
CA PHE A 923 46.22 -5.37 14.43
C PHE A 923 47.55 -4.78 13.93
N ASP A 924 47.85 -3.50 14.16
CA ASP A 924 49.10 -2.89 13.68
C ASP A 924 50.35 -3.44 14.40
N GLU A 925 50.18 -4.03 15.58
CA GLU A 925 51.27 -4.68 16.33
C GLU A 925 51.75 -5.99 15.68
N LEU A 926 50.98 -6.59 14.75
CA LEU A 926 51.47 -7.67 13.88
C LEU A 926 52.70 -7.26 13.06
N LYS A 927 52.88 -5.96 12.79
CA LYS A 927 54.02 -5.40 12.05
C LYS A 927 55.23 -5.11 12.95
N ARG A 928 55.09 -5.26 14.27
CA ARG A 928 56.07 -4.89 15.31
C ARG A 928 56.36 -6.05 16.28
N LEU A 929 56.08 -7.27 15.85
CA LEU A 929 56.36 -8.46 16.64
C LEU A 929 57.87 -8.64 16.88
N PRO A 930 58.29 -9.06 18.10
CA PRO A 930 59.67 -9.48 18.34
C PRO A 930 60.07 -10.68 17.46
N ASP A 931 61.36 -10.82 17.18
CA ASP A 931 61.90 -11.92 16.39
C ASP A 931 61.49 -13.28 16.97
N GLY A 932 61.05 -14.19 16.10
CA GLY A 932 60.56 -15.53 16.48
C GLY A 932 59.16 -15.58 17.10
N TRP A 933 58.41 -14.47 17.13
CA TRP A 933 56.98 -14.49 17.51
C TRP A 933 56.01 -14.58 16.32
N SER A 934 56.44 -14.16 15.11
CA SER A 934 55.58 -14.05 13.93
C SER A 934 54.75 -15.31 13.68
N ASP A 935 55.41 -16.45 13.52
CA ASP A 935 54.79 -17.66 12.96
C ASP A 935 53.75 -18.24 13.93
N ASP A 936 54.05 -18.21 15.24
CA ASP A 936 53.12 -18.67 16.26
C ASP A 936 51.94 -17.71 16.47
N VAL A 937 52.14 -16.39 16.34
CA VAL A 937 51.04 -15.41 16.36
C VAL A 937 50.16 -15.59 15.13
N TYR A 938 50.73 -15.59 13.92
CA TYR A 938 50.01 -15.83 12.67
C TYR A 938 49.21 -17.14 12.69
N LYS A 939 49.83 -18.24 13.14
CA LYS A 939 49.17 -19.54 13.33
C LYS A 939 48.07 -19.52 14.39
N THR A 940 48.09 -18.57 15.34
CA THR A 940 47.00 -18.39 16.33
C THR A 940 45.80 -17.68 15.70
N TYR A 941 46.06 -16.61 14.94
CA TYR A 941 45.04 -15.94 14.12
C TYR A 941 44.40 -16.92 13.13
N GLU A 942 45.18 -17.77 12.46
CA GLU A 942 44.69 -18.81 11.56
C GLU A 942 43.71 -19.77 12.27
N ILE A 943 44.12 -20.37 13.39
CA ILE A 943 43.28 -21.33 14.13
C ILE A 943 41.98 -20.68 14.62
N SER A 944 42.06 -19.41 15.05
CA SER A 944 40.90 -18.65 15.52
C SER A 944 39.88 -18.41 14.40
N LEU A 945 40.36 -18.03 13.21
CA LEU A 945 39.52 -17.86 12.01
C LEU A 945 38.94 -19.19 11.54
N ARG A 946 39.74 -20.27 11.52
CA ARG A 946 39.27 -21.62 11.17
C ARG A 946 38.21 -22.12 12.15
N GLY A 947 38.31 -21.78 13.44
CA GLY A 947 37.28 -22.06 14.44
C GLY A 947 35.94 -21.36 14.16
N VAL A 948 35.97 -20.09 13.72
CA VAL A 948 34.77 -19.39 13.24
C VAL A 948 34.17 -20.10 12.03
N PHE A 949 34.98 -20.46 11.03
CA PHE A 949 34.49 -21.14 9.83
C PHE A 949 33.99 -22.57 10.11
N LEU A 950 34.61 -23.31 11.05
CA LEU A 950 34.10 -24.61 11.48
C LEU A 950 32.76 -24.48 12.23
N THR A 951 32.60 -23.43 13.03
CA THR A 951 31.31 -23.10 13.67
C THR A 951 30.26 -22.76 12.62
N GLY A 952 30.60 -21.94 11.63
CA GLY A 952 29.74 -21.62 10.48
C GLY A 952 29.36 -22.85 9.65
N LEU A 953 30.25 -23.84 9.48
CA LEU A 953 29.91 -25.13 8.88
C LEU A 953 28.84 -25.87 9.68
N GLY A 954 29.00 -25.94 11.01
CA GLY A 954 27.99 -26.55 11.89
C GLY A 954 26.62 -25.87 11.77
N VAL A 955 26.58 -24.54 11.78
CA VAL A 955 25.35 -23.76 11.59
C VAL A 955 24.76 -23.94 10.18
N ALA A 956 25.59 -24.06 9.14
CA ALA A 956 25.14 -24.35 7.77
C ALA A 956 24.52 -25.75 7.63
N VAL A 957 25.08 -26.76 8.32
CA VAL A 957 24.50 -28.11 8.40
C VAL A 957 23.16 -28.10 9.15
N LEU A 958 23.04 -27.35 10.25
CA LEU A 958 21.73 -27.13 10.91
C LEU A 958 20.73 -26.43 9.97
N GLY A 959 21.19 -25.47 9.16
CA GLY A 959 20.36 -24.84 8.12
C GLY A 959 19.89 -25.82 7.05
N LEU A 960 20.72 -26.79 6.66
CA LEU A 960 20.36 -27.86 5.72
C LEU A 960 19.34 -28.83 6.34
N ILE A 961 19.51 -29.16 7.63
CA ILE A 961 18.55 -29.96 8.39
C ILE A 961 17.20 -29.24 8.47
N ALA A 962 17.18 -27.94 8.80
CA ALA A 962 15.97 -27.12 8.79
C ALA A 962 15.30 -27.12 7.40
N ALA A 963 16.07 -26.92 6.32
CA ALA A 963 15.57 -26.97 4.95
C ALA A 963 14.93 -28.32 4.58
N SER A 964 15.41 -29.43 5.14
CA SER A 964 14.86 -30.76 4.88
C SER A 964 13.41 -30.93 5.40
N PHE A 965 13.01 -30.19 6.43
CA PHE A 965 11.66 -30.24 7.01
C PHE A 965 10.60 -29.43 6.24
N ILE A 966 11.00 -28.60 5.27
CA ILE A 966 10.09 -27.88 4.36
C ILE A 966 9.25 -28.89 3.59
N LYS A 967 7.91 -28.78 3.65
CA LYS A 967 7.00 -29.55 2.78
C LYS A 967 6.81 -28.82 1.46
N GLU A 968 6.75 -29.59 0.38
CA GLU A 968 6.60 -29.05 -0.98
C GLU A 968 5.10 -28.93 -1.33
N HIS A 969 4.57 -27.74 -1.13
CA HIS A 969 3.20 -27.37 -1.52
C HIS A 969 3.11 -27.15 -3.03
N ARG A 970 2.00 -27.56 -3.65
CA ARG A 970 1.74 -27.27 -5.08
C ARG A 970 1.65 -25.76 -5.29
N LEU A 971 2.38 -25.26 -6.28
CA LEU A 971 2.28 -23.87 -6.74
C LEU A 971 1.21 -23.81 -7.84
N HIS A 972 0.00 -23.39 -7.45
CA HIS A 972 -1.11 -23.20 -8.39
C HIS A 972 -0.77 -22.11 -9.43
N HIS A 973 -1.18 -22.30 -10.68
CA HIS A 973 -0.93 -21.36 -11.77
C HIS A 973 -1.90 -20.16 -11.78
N THR A 974 -3.02 -20.29 -11.08
CA THR A 974 -4.13 -19.36 -10.90
C THR A 974 -4.17 -18.80 -9.48
N ILE A 975 -4.88 -17.68 -9.28
CA ILE A 975 -4.98 -16.99 -7.97
C ILE A 975 -6.04 -17.65 -7.07
N SER A 976 -7.08 -18.22 -7.68
CA SER A 976 -7.99 -19.16 -7.03
C SER A 976 -7.23 -20.43 -6.65
N ARG A 977 -7.24 -20.78 -5.35
CA ARG A 977 -6.96 -22.14 -4.86
C ARG A 977 -8.18 -23.04 -5.11
N ALA A 978 -8.64 -23.09 -6.36
CA ALA A 978 -9.56 -24.13 -6.80
C ALA A 978 -8.73 -25.38 -7.12
N ASP A 979 -9.12 -26.51 -6.52
CA ASP A 979 -8.51 -27.81 -6.80
C ASP A 979 -9.09 -28.40 -8.09
N ASP A 980 -8.68 -27.82 -9.22
CA ASP A 980 -8.84 -28.40 -10.56
C ASP A 980 -7.45 -28.78 -11.13
N ASP A 981 -6.92 -29.94 -10.68
CA ASP A 981 -6.03 -30.89 -11.41
C ASP A 981 -5.42 -32.00 -10.50
#